data_AF-A0AAI8X5B8-F1
#
_entry.id   AF-A0AAI8X5B8-F1
#
_cell.length_a   1.000
_cell.length_b   1.000
_cell.length_c   1.000
_cell.angle_alpha   90.00
_cell.angle_beta   90.00
_cell.angle_gamma   90.00
#
_symmetry.space_group_name_H-M   'P 1'
#
loop_
_entity.id
_entity.type
_entity.pdbx_description
1 polymer ?
#
loop_
_entity_poly.entity_id
_entity_poly.type
_entity_poly.pdbx_seq_one_letter_code
_entity_poly.pdbx_strand_id
1 'polypeptide(L)'
;MTTVERRPTRVDQQSTPEEYGRQPPRDDNAEQSVLGAMMLSKDAIADVLEIIEPGDFYAPRHQIIFDTILELFGRGEPADGVTVAAELDRKGILRRVGGGPYLHTLLAIVPTAANASYYARVVAEKAVLRRLVEAGTRVVQYGYAGADGAEVSDVVDRAQAEIYNVSNRDRREDYASLADLLQPTMDELDDLSTHGGLARGVPTGFIELDEITNGLHPGQMITVAARPGVGKALALNTILPTPSGWTTMGDVSVGDYLLGADGRPTQVVATTAVLYGRPCYDVRFSDGTVITADEQHQWPSRRGIVITAELCAGDLIPTAAPVELPEVAHQLDDPYTVGRWLGADRTVELNGYDTVVGRYLRGSLRQRRAMLRGLLQASDVTGGAGDSFTITAAWRRPEHRTLAAELLNGLGHVVAPGLAGTPIHVVAGDRTVTAVLPRHSVAVRCVQVDNDDHLYLAGSGMVPTHNSTLALDFMRSCSIKHQMPSIIFSLEMSKSEIVMRLLSAEAKIKLANMRAGRMSDDDWTRLAKKMSDISEAPLFIDDSPNLTMMEIRAKARRLAQKTDLKLIVVDYMQLMTSGKRFESRQQEVSEFSRTLKLMAKELEVPVVAISQLNRGPEQRMDKRPMISDLRESGSIEQDSDVVMLLHRPDAFDQDHPRAGEAEIIIGKHRAGPCRSITVASQLHMSKFANMARGSSGGGGGGLEVQSGDANW
;
A
#
# COMPACT_ATOMS: atom_id res chain seq x y z
N MET A 1 64.78 20.88 -21.89
CA MET A 1 64.17 21.51 -23.10
C MET A 1 64.02 20.46 -24.19
N THR A 2 63.22 20.76 -25.22
CA THR A 2 62.92 19.97 -26.44
C THR A 2 62.26 18.59 -26.26
N THR A 3 60.97 18.58 -26.62
CA THR A 3 60.14 17.44 -27.02
C THR A 3 60.68 16.66 -28.21
N VAL A 4 60.51 15.34 -28.21
CA VAL A 4 60.43 14.52 -29.44
C VAL A 4 59.30 13.49 -29.27
N GLU A 5 58.41 13.42 -30.26
CA GLU A 5 57.26 12.53 -30.27
C GLU A 5 57.68 11.05 -30.44
N ARG A 6 56.94 10.13 -29.83
CA ARG A 6 56.90 8.72 -30.22
C ARG A 6 55.47 8.29 -30.48
N ARG A 7 55.10 8.13 -31.76
CA ARG A 7 53.89 7.41 -32.16
C ARG A 7 54.01 5.93 -31.74
N PRO A 8 53.02 5.33 -31.06
CA PRO A 8 52.77 3.92 -31.15
C PRO A 8 52.00 3.61 -32.45
N THR A 9 52.42 2.57 -33.15
CA THR A 9 51.70 2.00 -34.29
C THR A 9 50.29 1.57 -33.90
N ARG A 10 49.28 1.94 -34.71
CA ARG A 10 47.97 1.28 -34.66
C ARG A 10 48.16 -0.20 -34.95
N VAL A 11 47.86 -1.04 -33.97
CA VAL A 11 47.51 -2.44 -34.22
C VAL A 11 45.99 -2.43 -34.39
N ASP A 12 45.53 -2.48 -35.64
CA ASP A 12 44.11 -2.78 -35.92
C ASP A 12 43.87 -4.25 -35.56
N GLN A 13 43.55 -4.52 -34.30
CA GLN A 13 42.83 -5.73 -33.93
C GLN A 13 41.39 -5.59 -34.43
N GLN A 14 41.20 -5.87 -35.72
CA GLN A 14 39.90 -6.21 -36.27
C GLN A 14 39.45 -7.51 -35.58
N SER A 15 38.68 -7.38 -34.50
CA SER A 15 37.92 -8.49 -33.94
C SER A 15 36.85 -8.90 -34.95
N THR A 16 37.19 -9.85 -35.81
CA THR A 16 36.22 -10.55 -36.65
C THR A 16 35.12 -11.13 -35.76
N PRO A 17 33.83 -10.98 -36.11
CA PRO A 17 32.76 -11.61 -35.35
C PRO A 17 32.80 -13.13 -35.56
N GLU A 18 33.49 -13.83 -34.67
CA GLU A 18 33.62 -15.28 -34.70
C GLU A 18 32.29 -15.98 -34.40
N GLU A 19 31.78 -16.66 -35.42
CA GLU A 19 30.89 -17.83 -35.40
C GLU A 19 29.72 -17.87 -34.37
N TYR A 20 28.51 -17.74 -34.91
CA TYR A 20 27.23 -18.15 -34.31
C TYR A 20 27.09 -19.70 -34.11
N GLY A 21 28.21 -20.41 -33.90
CA GLY A 21 28.32 -21.87 -33.95
C GLY A 21 28.62 -22.57 -32.60
N ARG A 22 28.55 -21.88 -31.47
CA ARG A 22 28.80 -22.51 -30.15
C ARG A 22 27.71 -23.52 -29.82
N GLN A 23 28.07 -24.80 -29.75
CA GLN A 23 27.17 -25.85 -29.26
C GLN A 23 26.74 -25.54 -27.81
N PRO A 24 25.49 -25.86 -27.43
CA PRO A 24 25.03 -25.67 -26.06
C PRO A 24 25.91 -26.44 -25.05
N PRO A 25 26.13 -25.91 -23.83
CA PRO A 25 26.88 -26.59 -22.78
C PRO A 25 26.37 -28.00 -22.49
N ARG A 26 27.28 -28.97 -22.51
CA ARG A 26 27.03 -30.41 -22.32
C ARG A 26 28.30 -31.14 -21.90
N ASP A 27 28.13 -32.30 -21.27
CA ASP A 27 29.21 -33.25 -21.01
C ASP A 27 28.66 -34.67 -21.23
N ASP A 28 28.86 -35.18 -22.45
CA ASP A 28 28.33 -36.50 -22.84
C ASP A 28 28.89 -37.63 -21.95
N ASN A 29 30.13 -37.50 -21.46
CA ASN A 29 30.77 -38.52 -20.60
C ASN A 29 30.16 -38.52 -19.19
N ALA A 30 29.89 -37.34 -18.62
CA ALA A 30 29.21 -37.23 -17.34
C ALA A 30 27.79 -37.79 -17.42
N GLU A 31 27.03 -37.46 -18.47
CA GLU A 31 25.69 -38.02 -18.70
C GLU A 31 25.71 -39.55 -18.80
N GLN A 32 26.65 -40.11 -19.57
CA GLN A 32 26.80 -41.56 -19.68
C GLN A 32 27.21 -42.20 -18.36
N SER A 33 28.06 -41.53 -17.58
CA SER A 33 28.54 -42.02 -16.28
C SER A 33 27.45 -42.02 -15.21
N VAL A 34 26.53 -41.06 -15.24
CA VAL A 34 25.36 -41.05 -14.35
C VAL A 34 24.47 -42.26 -14.64
N LEU A 35 24.06 -42.45 -15.90
CA LEU A 35 23.17 -43.55 -16.28
C LEU A 35 23.78 -44.92 -16.00
N GLY A 36 25.08 -45.09 -16.27
CA GLY A 36 25.80 -46.32 -15.93
C GLY A 36 25.83 -46.58 -14.41
N ALA A 37 26.04 -45.54 -13.59
CA ALA A 37 26.08 -45.69 -12.13
C ALA A 37 24.71 -46.05 -11.54
N MET A 38 23.64 -45.42 -12.04
CA MET A 38 22.25 -45.73 -11.66
C MET A 38 21.87 -47.18 -12.01
N MET A 39 22.30 -47.70 -13.17
CA MET A 39 22.06 -49.10 -13.55
C MET A 39 22.99 -50.11 -12.85
N LEU A 40 24.02 -49.64 -12.11
CA LEU A 40 24.92 -50.47 -11.30
C LEU A 40 24.49 -50.57 -9.83
N SER A 41 23.88 -49.51 -9.27
CA SER A 41 23.41 -49.50 -7.88
C SER A 41 22.14 -48.68 -7.69
N LYS A 42 21.19 -49.25 -6.94
CA LYS A 42 19.98 -48.55 -6.48
C LYS A 42 20.28 -47.30 -5.64
N ASP A 43 21.38 -47.31 -4.89
CA ASP A 43 21.71 -46.21 -3.98
C ASP A 43 22.16 -44.98 -4.79
N ALA A 44 22.86 -45.23 -5.91
CA ALA A 44 23.19 -44.21 -6.90
C ALA A 44 21.97 -43.66 -7.66
N ILE A 45 20.80 -44.32 -7.62
CA ILE A 45 19.55 -43.74 -8.16
C ILE A 45 19.05 -42.65 -7.22
N ALA A 46 19.04 -42.92 -5.91
CA ALA A 46 18.64 -41.94 -4.89
C ALA A 46 19.58 -40.71 -4.89
N ASP A 47 20.90 -40.93 -4.80
CA ASP A 47 21.93 -39.87 -4.80
C ASP A 47 21.89 -38.96 -6.05
N VAL A 48 21.34 -39.44 -7.15
CA VAL A 48 21.25 -38.69 -8.42
C VAL A 48 19.91 -37.97 -8.57
N LEU A 49 18.82 -38.58 -8.08
CA LEU A 49 17.47 -38.00 -8.10
C LEU A 49 17.43 -36.67 -7.34
N GLU A 50 18.18 -36.53 -6.25
CA GLU A 50 18.34 -35.28 -5.49
C GLU A 50 19.01 -34.14 -6.29
N ILE A 51 19.67 -34.43 -7.42
CA ILE A 51 20.59 -33.50 -8.10
C ILE A 51 20.14 -33.15 -9.52
N ILE A 52 19.55 -34.10 -10.27
CA ILE A 52 19.12 -33.88 -11.66
C ILE A 52 17.79 -34.56 -12.01
N GLU A 53 17.09 -33.95 -12.96
CA GLU A 53 15.86 -34.43 -13.58
C GLU A 53 16.09 -34.89 -15.03
N PRO A 54 15.13 -35.56 -15.69
CA PRO A 54 15.29 -36.00 -17.08
C PRO A 54 15.65 -34.86 -18.05
N GLY A 55 15.11 -33.65 -17.83
CA GLY A 55 15.38 -32.47 -18.67
C GLY A 55 16.81 -31.90 -18.59
N ASP A 56 17.63 -32.34 -17.63
CA ASP A 56 19.02 -31.86 -17.49
C ASP A 56 20.00 -32.53 -18.44
N PHE A 57 19.68 -33.72 -18.94
CA PHE A 57 20.46 -34.38 -19.98
C PHE A 57 20.31 -33.65 -21.32
N TYR A 58 21.42 -33.36 -21.98
CA TYR A 58 21.46 -32.77 -23.32
C TYR A 58 20.95 -33.76 -24.38
N ALA A 59 21.33 -35.03 -24.29
CA ALA A 59 20.97 -36.01 -25.32
C ALA A 59 19.57 -36.60 -25.04
N PRO A 60 18.59 -36.49 -25.97
CA PRO A 60 17.23 -37.02 -25.75
C PRO A 60 17.18 -38.53 -25.45
N ARG A 61 18.16 -39.30 -25.94
CA ARG A 61 18.29 -40.74 -25.60
C ARG A 61 18.60 -40.97 -24.12
N HIS A 62 19.33 -40.06 -23.47
CA HIS A 62 19.68 -40.17 -22.05
C HIS A 62 18.48 -39.80 -21.17
N GLN A 63 17.70 -38.78 -21.56
CA GLN A 63 16.42 -38.44 -20.93
C GLN A 63 15.49 -39.67 -20.84
N ILE A 64 15.30 -40.36 -21.97
CA ILE A 64 14.44 -41.56 -22.07
C ILE A 64 14.97 -42.73 -21.20
N ILE A 65 16.29 -42.92 -21.13
CA ILE A 65 16.89 -43.96 -20.28
C ILE A 65 16.69 -43.60 -18.80
N PHE A 66 16.94 -42.36 -18.42
CA PHE A 66 16.76 -41.84 -17.06
C PHE A 66 15.31 -41.96 -16.59
N ASP A 67 14.33 -41.50 -17.38
CA ASP A 67 12.89 -41.69 -17.13
C ASP A 67 12.54 -43.16 -16.89
N THR A 68 13.10 -44.07 -17.68
CA THR A 68 12.81 -45.50 -17.58
C THR A 68 13.43 -46.11 -16.32
N ILE A 69 14.62 -45.66 -15.92
CA ILE A 69 15.25 -46.05 -14.64
C ILE A 69 14.39 -45.58 -13.46
N LEU A 70 13.93 -44.32 -13.48
CA LEU A 70 13.07 -43.78 -12.43
C LEU A 70 11.71 -44.49 -12.35
N GLU A 71 11.11 -44.85 -13.48
CA GLU A 71 9.84 -45.60 -13.49
C GLU A 71 10.01 -47.00 -12.90
N LEU A 72 11.08 -47.72 -13.24
CA LEU A 72 11.39 -49.04 -12.65
C LEU A 72 11.62 -48.91 -11.13
N PHE A 73 12.45 -47.95 -10.72
CA PHE A 73 12.74 -47.67 -9.31
C PHE A 73 11.48 -47.29 -8.52
N GLY A 74 10.61 -46.44 -9.07
CA GLY A 74 9.33 -46.04 -8.48
C GLY A 74 8.30 -47.18 -8.36
N ARG A 75 8.41 -48.23 -9.20
CA ARG A 75 7.65 -49.48 -9.05
C ARG A 75 8.29 -50.47 -8.05
N GLY A 76 9.46 -50.14 -7.49
CA GLY A 76 10.24 -51.05 -6.65
C GLY A 76 10.93 -52.18 -7.42
N GLU A 77 11.00 -52.08 -8.76
CA GLU A 77 11.69 -53.03 -9.61
C GLU A 77 13.18 -52.65 -9.74
N PRO A 78 14.11 -53.63 -9.81
CA PRO A 78 15.52 -53.31 -10.07
C PRO A 78 15.64 -52.66 -11.46
N ALA A 79 16.44 -51.59 -11.55
CA ALA A 79 16.65 -50.81 -12.77
C ALA A 79 18.04 -51.07 -13.37
N ASP A 80 18.38 -52.35 -13.55
CA ASP A 80 19.62 -52.79 -14.19
C ASP A 80 19.56 -52.71 -15.74
N GLY A 81 20.69 -52.93 -16.41
CA GLY A 81 20.75 -52.86 -17.88
C GLY A 81 19.87 -53.88 -18.64
N VAL A 82 19.37 -54.94 -17.99
CA VAL A 82 18.50 -55.96 -18.61
C VAL A 82 17.03 -55.56 -18.47
N THR A 83 16.64 -55.13 -17.27
CA THR A 83 15.30 -54.65 -16.94
C THR A 83 14.97 -53.33 -17.65
N VAL A 84 15.91 -52.38 -17.67
CA VAL A 84 15.80 -51.14 -18.47
C VAL A 84 15.65 -51.47 -19.97
N ALA A 85 16.43 -52.43 -20.49
CA ALA A 85 16.28 -52.86 -21.88
C ALA A 85 14.89 -53.45 -22.16
N ALA A 86 14.38 -54.31 -21.27
CA ALA A 86 13.07 -54.95 -21.41
C ALA A 86 11.91 -53.95 -21.35
N GLU A 87 11.97 -52.95 -20.47
CA GLU A 87 10.96 -51.89 -20.39
C GLU A 87 10.97 -50.99 -21.64
N LEU A 88 12.16 -50.61 -22.12
CA LEU A 88 12.31 -49.83 -23.35
C LEU A 88 11.82 -50.60 -24.59
N ASP A 89 11.97 -51.93 -24.63
CA ASP A 89 11.50 -52.77 -25.74
C ASP A 89 9.98 -52.96 -25.69
N ARG A 90 9.43 -53.18 -24.48
CA ARG A 90 7.97 -53.20 -24.22
C ARG A 90 7.29 -51.91 -24.68
N LYS A 91 7.95 -50.76 -24.48
CA LYS A 91 7.51 -49.43 -24.96
C LYS A 91 7.80 -49.18 -26.45
N GLY A 92 8.46 -50.09 -27.16
CA GLY A 92 8.82 -49.96 -28.58
C GLY A 92 9.89 -48.90 -28.89
N ILE A 93 10.59 -48.39 -27.87
CA ILE A 93 11.54 -47.28 -27.98
C ILE A 93 13.00 -47.67 -27.79
N LEU A 94 13.32 -48.92 -27.44
CA LEU A 94 14.70 -49.42 -27.26
C LEU A 94 15.64 -49.08 -28.43
N ARG A 95 15.16 -49.16 -29.68
CA ARG A 95 15.94 -48.78 -30.87
C ARG A 95 16.28 -47.29 -30.93
N ARG A 96 15.43 -46.41 -30.38
CA ARG A 96 15.64 -44.95 -30.37
C ARG A 96 16.77 -44.52 -29.44
N VAL A 97 17.06 -45.30 -28.39
CA VAL A 97 18.14 -44.98 -27.44
C VAL A 97 19.48 -45.63 -27.77
N GLY A 98 19.56 -46.45 -28.82
CA GLY A 98 20.78 -47.16 -29.24
C GLY A 98 20.77 -48.68 -29.00
N GLY A 99 19.67 -49.23 -28.48
CA GLY A 99 19.51 -50.66 -28.21
C GLY A 99 20.25 -51.17 -26.97
N GLY A 100 20.05 -52.46 -26.65
CA GLY A 100 20.75 -53.14 -25.55
C GLY A 100 22.27 -52.98 -25.54
N PRO A 101 22.99 -53.01 -26.68
CA PRO A 101 24.43 -52.75 -26.72
C PRO A 101 24.82 -51.35 -26.19
N TYR A 102 23.96 -50.35 -26.33
CA TYR A 102 24.23 -49.02 -25.78
C TYR A 102 24.15 -49.01 -24.26
N LEU A 103 23.16 -49.69 -23.67
CA LEU A 103 23.02 -49.82 -22.22
C LEU A 103 24.21 -50.56 -21.58
N HIS A 104 24.71 -51.63 -22.24
CA HIS A 104 25.96 -52.27 -21.82
C HIS A 104 27.18 -51.35 -21.94
N THR A 105 27.24 -50.48 -22.95
CA THR A 105 28.30 -49.47 -23.05
C THR A 105 28.25 -48.48 -21.88
N LEU A 106 27.06 -48.03 -21.46
CA LEU A 106 26.90 -47.15 -20.28
C LEU A 106 27.40 -47.82 -18.99
N LEU A 107 27.05 -49.08 -18.77
CA LEU A 107 27.55 -49.88 -17.65
C LEU A 107 29.09 -50.03 -17.66
N ALA A 108 29.69 -50.18 -18.85
CA ALA A 108 31.14 -50.36 -19.01
C ALA A 108 31.96 -49.06 -18.86
N ILE A 109 31.33 -47.89 -19.02
CA ILE A 109 31.99 -46.58 -18.86
C ILE A 109 32.28 -46.26 -17.39
N VAL A 110 31.46 -46.77 -16.45
CA VAL A 110 31.48 -46.37 -15.05
C VAL A 110 32.43 -47.25 -14.22
N PRO A 111 33.50 -46.68 -13.61
CA PRO A 111 34.41 -47.47 -12.77
C PRO A 111 33.81 -47.84 -11.41
N THR A 112 32.90 -47.03 -10.89
CA THR A 112 32.22 -47.24 -9.61
C THR A 112 30.95 -46.41 -9.52
N ALA A 113 29.89 -46.97 -8.93
CA ALA A 113 28.64 -46.25 -8.67
C ALA A 113 28.81 -45.15 -7.60
N ALA A 114 29.83 -45.23 -6.73
CA ALA A 114 30.06 -44.28 -5.64
C ALA A 114 30.35 -42.83 -6.09
N ASN A 115 30.65 -42.61 -7.37
CA ASN A 115 30.89 -41.28 -7.94
C ASN A 115 29.65 -40.69 -8.64
N ALA A 116 28.48 -41.34 -8.57
CA ALA A 116 27.27 -40.93 -9.29
C ALA A 116 26.90 -39.46 -9.07
N SER A 117 26.84 -39.02 -7.81
CA SER A 117 26.51 -37.65 -7.45
C SER A 117 27.57 -36.61 -7.86
N TYR A 118 28.84 -37.00 -8.07
CA TYR A 118 29.84 -36.12 -8.71
C TYR A 118 29.50 -35.87 -10.18
N TYR A 119 29.22 -36.91 -10.95
CA TYR A 119 28.85 -36.76 -12.36
C TYR A 119 27.50 -36.06 -12.53
N ALA A 120 26.53 -36.31 -11.64
CA ALA A 120 25.24 -35.61 -11.63
C ALA A 120 25.41 -34.10 -11.44
N ARG A 121 26.30 -33.66 -10.52
CA ARG A 121 26.63 -32.23 -10.37
C ARG A 121 27.22 -31.62 -11.64
N VAL A 122 28.05 -32.35 -12.38
CA VAL A 122 28.58 -31.88 -13.68
C VAL A 122 27.45 -31.72 -14.71
N VAL A 123 26.53 -32.69 -14.79
CA VAL A 123 25.34 -32.60 -15.67
C VAL A 123 24.45 -31.40 -15.27
N ALA A 124 24.17 -31.22 -13.97
CA ALA A 124 23.40 -30.10 -13.43
C ALA A 124 24.02 -28.75 -13.80
N GLU A 125 25.35 -28.59 -13.64
CA GLU A 125 26.08 -27.38 -14.02
C GLU A 125 25.92 -27.07 -15.52
N LYS A 126 26.07 -28.07 -16.39
CA LYS A 126 25.88 -27.87 -17.85
C LYS A 126 24.43 -27.57 -18.21
N ALA A 127 23.46 -28.16 -17.49
CA ALA A 127 22.05 -27.87 -17.68
C ALA A 127 21.68 -26.43 -17.28
N VAL A 128 22.21 -25.91 -16.17
CA VAL A 128 22.05 -24.49 -15.77
C VAL A 128 22.67 -23.56 -16.83
N LEU A 129 23.90 -23.84 -17.28
CA LEU A 129 24.55 -23.05 -18.34
C LEU A 129 23.76 -23.11 -19.67
N ARG A 130 23.17 -24.25 -20.01
CA ARG A 130 22.30 -24.40 -21.20
C ARG A 130 21.01 -23.60 -21.06
N ARG A 131 20.31 -23.68 -19.92
CA ARG A 131 19.14 -22.84 -19.61
C ARG A 131 19.46 -21.34 -19.70
N LEU A 132 20.66 -20.91 -19.26
CA LEU A 132 21.10 -19.52 -19.39
C LEU A 132 21.23 -19.07 -20.85
N VAL A 133 21.77 -19.92 -21.73
CA VAL A 133 21.86 -19.66 -23.18
C VAL A 133 20.47 -19.60 -23.82
N GLU A 134 19.55 -20.49 -23.45
CA GLU A 134 18.16 -20.48 -23.92
C GLU A 134 17.41 -19.22 -23.47
N ALA A 135 17.49 -18.85 -22.19
CA ALA A 135 16.90 -17.63 -21.65
C ALA A 135 17.47 -16.37 -22.33
N GLY A 136 18.81 -16.30 -22.49
CA GLY A 136 19.46 -15.20 -23.23
C GLY A 136 18.96 -15.10 -24.68
N THR A 137 18.73 -16.23 -25.34
CA THR A 137 18.16 -16.27 -26.70
C THR A 137 16.72 -15.75 -26.72
N ARG A 138 15.88 -16.11 -25.74
CA ARG A 138 14.51 -15.58 -25.61
C ARG A 138 14.50 -14.08 -25.31
N VAL A 139 15.39 -13.59 -24.44
CA VAL A 139 15.54 -12.15 -24.15
C VAL A 139 15.88 -11.36 -25.42
N VAL A 140 16.78 -11.88 -26.27
CA VAL A 140 17.08 -11.27 -27.58
C VAL A 140 15.84 -11.28 -28.49
N GLN A 141 15.09 -12.39 -28.54
CA GLN A 141 13.83 -12.45 -29.32
C GLN A 141 12.78 -11.44 -28.82
N TYR A 142 12.64 -11.26 -27.50
CA TYR A 142 11.74 -10.25 -26.93
C TYR A 142 12.16 -8.82 -27.30
N GLY A 143 13.47 -8.54 -27.34
CA GLY A 143 13.99 -7.25 -27.78
C GLY A 143 13.62 -6.90 -29.23
N TYR A 144 13.62 -7.89 -30.13
CA TYR A 144 13.15 -7.70 -31.51
C TYR A 144 11.62 -7.62 -31.61
N ALA A 145 10.88 -8.49 -30.90
CA ALA A 145 9.41 -8.46 -30.91
C ALA A 145 8.82 -7.19 -30.28
N GLY A 146 9.54 -6.55 -29.36
CA GLY A 146 9.18 -5.24 -28.80
C GLY A 146 9.18 -4.10 -29.82
N ALA A 147 9.91 -4.22 -30.93
CA ALA A 147 9.90 -3.22 -32.00
C ALA A 147 8.57 -3.18 -32.78
N ASP A 148 7.77 -4.24 -32.72
CA ASP A 148 6.49 -4.39 -33.45
C ASP A 148 5.26 -3.95 -32.61
N GLY A 149 5.46 -3.14 -31.56
CA GLY A 149 4.38 -2.45 -30.85
C GLY A 149 3.91 -3.05 -29.52
N ALA A 150 4.71 -3.92 -28.89
CA ALA A 150 4.51 -4.26 -27.48
C ALA A 150 5.02 -3.13 -26.56
N GLU A 151 4.43 -2.99 -25.38
CA GLU A 151 4.88 -1.99 -24.40
C GLU A 151 6.25 -2.38 -23.83
N VAL A 152 7.15 -1.41 -23.67
CA VAL A 152 8.56 -1.67 -23.30
C VAL A 152 8.67 -2.26 -21.88
N SER A 153 7.75 -1.90 -20.98
CA SER A 153 7.57 -2.49 -19.65
C SER A 153 7.37 -4.01 -19.73
N ASP A 154 6.37 -4.44 -20.51
CA ASP A 154 6.01 -5.84 -20.75
C ASP A 154 7.18 -6.68 -21.28
N VAL A 155 7.99 -6.10 -22.17
CA VAL A 155 9.20 -6.72 -22.74
C VAL A 155 10.28 -6.90 -21.67
N VAL A 156 10.50 -5.88 -20.84
CA VAL A 156 11.48 -5.91 -19.74
C VAL A 156 11.08 -6.92 -18.66
N ASP A 157 9.80 -6.96 -18.27
CA ASP A 157 9.30 -7.88 -17.24
C ASP A 157 9.39 -9.35 -17.68
N ARG A 158 9.07 -9.64 -18.95
CA ARG A 158 9.27 -10.99 -19.52
C ARG A 158 10.75 -11.38 -19.56
N ALA A 159 11.63 -10.45 -19.92
CA ALA A 159 13.07 -10.69 -19.92
C ALA A 159 13.61 -10.95 -18.50
N GLN A 160 13.13 -10.21 -17.49
CA GLN A 160 13.49 -10.44 -16.09
C GLN A 160 12.99 -11.81 -15.58
N ALA A 161 11.76 -12.20 -15.94
CA ALA A 161 11.19 -13.49 -15.57
C ALA A 161 11.96 -14.68 -16.15
N GLU A 162 12.36 -14.63 -17.43
CA GLU A 162 13.17 -15.69 -18.06
C GLU A 162 14.54 -15.85 -17.39
N ILE A 163 15.24 -14.74 -17.09
CA ILE A 163 16.53 -14.80 -16.40
C ILE A 163 16.39 -15.35 -14.97
N TYR A 164 15.31 -14.99 -14.27
CA TYR A 164 15.03 -15.51 -12.92
C TYR A 164 14.82 -17.03 -12.91
N ASN A 165 14.09 -17.57 -13.88
CA ASN A 165 13.80 -19.01 -13.98
C ASN A 165 15.06 -19.87 -14.18
N VAL A 166 16.16 -19.29 -14.70
CA VAL A 166 17.47 -19.99 -14.80
C VAL A 166 18.10 -20.19 -13.42
N SER A 167 17.91 -19.25 -12.49
CA SER A 167 18.57 -19.21 -11.19
C SER A 167 17.85 -20.00 -10.10
N ASN A 168 16.54 -20.27 -10.26
CA ASN A 168 15.69 -20.68 -9.15
C ASN A 168 15.03 -22.05 -9.41
N ARG A 169 15.84 -23.12 -9.37
CA ARG A 169 15.35 -24.51 -9.40
C ARG A 169 15.33 -25.18 -8.02
N ASP A 170 15.94 -24.56 -7.02
CA ASP A 170 15.91 -25.03 -5.64
C ASP A 170 14.53 -24.76 -5.02
N ARG A 171 13.61 -25.69 -5.27
CA ARG A 171 12.63 -26.27 -4.32
C ARG A 171 11.63 -27.12 -5.08
N ARG A 172 11.90 -28.42 -5.17
CA ARG A 172 10.86 -29.44 -5.42
C ARG A 172 11.29 -30.87 -5.10
N GLU A 173 10.99 -31.29 -3.87
CA GLU A 173 10.12 -32.44 -3.71
C GLU A 173 8.87 -31.95 -2.96
N ASP A 174 7.70 -31.99 -3.62
CA ASP A 174 6.42 -31.49 -3.07
C ASP A 174 5.77 -32.48 -2.07
N TYR A 175 6.54 -33.47 -1.59
CA TYR A 175 6.12 -34.46 -0.59
C TYR A 175 7.31 -34.84 0.32
N ALA A 176 7.19 -34.56 1.62
CA ALA A 176 8.11 -35.09 2.64
C ALA A 176 7.45 -36.26 3.37
N SER A 177 8.21 -37.27 3.79
CA SER A 177 7.67 -38.31 4.66
C SER A 177 7.30 -37.72 6.01
N LEU A 178 6.26 -38.25 6.66
CA LEU A 178 5.94 -37.89 8.04
C LEU A 178 7.15 -38.14 8.97
N ALA A 179 7.95 -39.17 8.70
CA ALA A 179 9.17 -39.47 9.46
C ALA A 179 10.19 -38.32 9.39
N ASP A 180 10.38 -37.74 8.20
CA ASP A 180 11.36 -36.69 7.95
C ASP A 180 10.92 -35.35 8.52
N LEU A 181 9.59 -35.12 8.60
CA LEU A 181 9.00 -33.95 9.24
C LEU A 181 8.96 -34.06 10.78
N LEU A 182 8.91 -35.27 11.34
CA LEU A 182 8.76 -35.49 12.78
C LEU A 182 9.97 -34.97 13.57
N GLN A 183 11.21 -35.24 13.13
CA GLN A 183 12.40 -34.76 13.87
C GLN A 183 12.49 -33.23 13.91
N PRO A 184 12.45 -32.49 12.77
CA PRO A 184 12.37 -31.03 12.79
C PRO A 184 11.20 -30.49 13.61
N THR A 185 10.04 -31.14 13.58
CA THR A 185 8.88 -30.73 14.40
C THR A 185 9.13 -30.95 15.90
N MET A 186 9.86 -31.99 16.31
CA MET A 186 10.23 -32.20 17.71
C MET A 186 11.29 -31.19 18.16
N ASP A 187 12.33 -30.95 17.34
CA ASP A 187 13.33 -29.90 17.61
C ASP A 187 12.65 -28.52 17.74
N GLU A 188 11.67 -28.23 16.88
CA GLU A 188 10.85 -27.02 16.94
C GLU A 188 10.04 -26.91 18.25
N LEU A 189 9.56 -28.02 18.81
CA LEU A 189 8.80 -28.05 20.07
C LEU A 189 9.71 -27.97 21.30
N ASP A 190 10.88 -28.59 21.27
CA ASP A 190 11.88 -28.52 22.34
C ASP A 190 12.45 -27.08 22.45
N ASP A 191 12.69 -26.41 21.32
CA ASP A 191 13.00 -24.97 21.25
C ASP A 191 11.92 -24.11 21.91
N LEU A 192 10.64 -24.36 21.60
CA LEU A 192 9.50 -23.64 22.16
C LEU A 192 9.37 -23.85 23.68
N SER A 193 9.67 -25.06 24.16
CA SER A 193 9.69 -25.37 25.60
C SER A 193 10.82 -24.63 26.33
N THR A 194 11.99 -24.52 25.69
CA THR A 194 13.20 -23.92 26.27
C THR A 194 13.09 -22.40 26.38
N HIS A 195 12.43 -21.74 25.43
CA HIS A 195 12.30 -20.28 25.37
C HIS A 195 11.01 -19.73 26.02
N GLY A 196 10.26 -20.56 26.76
CA GLY A 196 9.12 -20.10 27.56
C GLY A 196 7.87 -19.73 26.75
N GLY A 197 7.70 -20.29 25.55
CA GLY A 197 6.47 -20.19 24.76
C GLY A 197 6.15 -18.83 24.14
N LEU A 198 7.06 -17.87 24.13
CA LEU A 198 6.84 -16.53 23.57
C LEU A 198 7.46 -16.36 22.16
N ALA A 199 6.57 -16.29 21.16
CA ALA A 199 6.76 -15.78 19.79
C ALA A 199 7.80 -16.46 18.89
N ARG A 200 7.32 -17.36 18.00
CA ARG A 200 7.98 -17.67 16.71
C ARG A 200 7.47 -16.78 15.55
N GLY A 201 6.38 -16.04 15.76
CA GLY A 201 5.84 -15.05 14.82
C GLY A 201 6.31 -13.62 15.11
N VAL A 202 6.14 -12.71 14.14
CA VAL A 202 6.47 -11.29 14.29
C VAL A 202 5.58 -10.63 15.35
N PRO A 203 6.12 -10.00 16.40
CA PRO A 203 5.31 -9.40 17.46
C PRO A 203 4.48 -8.22 16.95
N THR A 204 3.16 -8.28 17.13
CA THR A 204 2.25 -7.18 16.75
C THR A 204 2.41 -5.96 17.65
N GLY A 205 2.92 -6.16 18.87
CA GLY A 205 3.10 -5.11 19.87
C GLY A 205 1.88 -4.89 20.75
N PHE A 206 0.82 -5.69 20.56
CA PHE A 206 -0.35 -5.76 21.42
C PHE A 206 -0.31 -7.08 22.18
N ILE A 207 -0.16 -7.01 23.51
CA ILE A 207 0.09 -8.18 24.37
C ILE A 207 -1.06 -9.19 24.25
N GLU A 208 -2.31 -8.73 24.31
CA GLU A 208 -3.48 -9.60 24.16
C GLU A 208 -3.62 -10.17 22.74
N LEU A 209 -3.10 -9.49 21.70
CA LEU A 209 -3.09 -10.01 20.33
C LEU A 209 -2.04 -11.10 20.17
N ASP A 210 -0.83 -10.82 20.65
CA ASP A 210 0.30 -11.74 20.63
C ASP A 210 0.03 -12.98 21.52
N GLU A 211 -0.73 -12.86 22.62
CA GLU A 211 -1.25 -13.99 23.42
C GLU A 211 -2.28 -14.86 22.68
N ILE A 212 -2.97 -14.33 21.66
CA ILE A 212 -3.95 -15.09 20.86
C ILE A 212 -3.29 -15.70 19.61
N THR A 213 -2.44 -14.94 18.92
CA THR A 213 -1.88 -15.33 17.61
C THR A 213 -0.46 -15.88 17.67
N ASN A 214 0.25 -15.74 18.81
CA ASN A 214 1.68 -16.00 18.97
C ASN A 214 2.59 -15.17 18.02
N GLY A 215 2.16 -13.94 17.73
CA GLY A 215 2.71 -13.07 16.70
C GLY A 215 2.08 -13.31 15.32
N LEU A 216 2.68 -12.77 14.26
CA LEU A 216 2.28 -13.00 12.86
C LEU A 216 3.23 -14.01 12.22
N HIS A 217 2.72 -15.15 11.74
CA HIS A 217 3.60 -16.24 11.30
C HIS A 217 3.98 -16.18 9.81
N PRO A 218 5.18 -16.68 9.45
CA PRO A 218 5.56 -17.05 8.08
C PRO A 218 4.43 -17.70 7.27
N GLY A 219 4.29 -17.30 5.99
CA GLY A 219 3.29 -17.89 5.10
C GLY A 219 1.84 -17.44 5.31
N GLN A 220 1.55 -16.61 6.32
CA GLN A 220 0.20 -16.09 6.58
C GLN A 220 -0.15 -14.87 5.71
N MET A 221 -1.38 -14.85 5.21
CA MET A 221 -2.06 -13.65 4.76
C MET A 221 -2.99 -13.18 5.88
N ILE A 222 -2.75 -11.97 6.37
CA ILE A 222 -3.54 -11.32 7.42
C ILE A 222 -4.30 -10.16 6.78
N THR A 223 -5.62 -10.23 6.74
CA THR A 223 -6.44 -9.08 6.31
C THR A 223 -6.78 -8.22 7.52
N VAL A 224 -6.36 -6.97 7.49
CA VAL A 224 -6.82 -5.93 8.42
C VAL A 224 -7.92 -5.14 7.72
N ALA A 225 -9.16 -5.32 8.17
CA ALA A 225 -10.30 -4.64 7.60
C ALA A 225 -10.87 -3.58 8.54
N ALA A 226 -10.94 -2.35 8.06
CA ALA A 226 -11.61 -1.25 8.73
C ALA A 226 -12.69 -0.69 7.80
N ARG A 227 -13.67 0.02 8.36
CA ARG A 227 -14.57 0.80 7.51
C ARG A 227 -13.74 1.88 6.80
N PRO A 228 -13.83 2.02 5.46
CA PRO A 228 -13.19 3.12 4.75
C PRO A 228 -13.65 4.41 5.43
N GLY A 229 -12.67 5.26 5.73
CA GLY A 229 -12.76 6.29 6.76
C GLY A 229 -14.19 6.73 7.03
N VAL A 230 -14.69 6.32 8.21
CA VAL A 230 -15.98 6.71 8.78
C VAL A 230 -16.17 8.17 8.42
N GLY A 231 -17.01 8.41 7.40
CA GLY A 231 -17.27 9.68 6.71
C GLY A 231 -16.17 10.35 5.90
N LYS A 232 -16.51 10.53 4.61
CA LYS A 232 -15.97 11.56 3.70
C LYS A 232 -17.09 12.11 2.78
N ALA A 233 -18.37 12.04 3.16
CA ALA A 233 -19.49 12.39 2.27
C ALA A 233 -20.07 13.79 2.55
N LEU A 234 -20.27 14.56 1.48
CA LEU A 234 -20.86 15.90 1.48
C LEU A 234 -22.21 15.88 0.75
N ALA A 235 -23.12 16.79 1.09
CA ALA A 235 -24.39 16.92 0.39
C ALA A 235 -24.18 17.20 -1.10
N LEU A 236 -25.03 16.65 -1.98
CA LEU A 236 -24.85 16.77 -3.44
C LEU A 236 -24.74 18.23 -3.93
N ASN A 237 -25.45 19.15 -3.28
CA ASN A 237 -25.41 20.58 -3.60
C ASN A 237 -24.17 21.32 -3.04
N THR A 238 -23.24 20.62 -2.39
CA THR A 238 -22.00 21.22 -1.90
C THR A 238 -21.14 21.62 -3.09
N ILE A 239 -20.84 22.92 -3.17
CA ILE A 239 -20.07 23.49 -4.26
C ILE A 239 -18.58 23.15 -4.05
N LEU A 240 -17.90 22.69 -5.11
CA LEU A 240 -16.49 22.35 -5.12
C LEU A 240 -15.75 23.29 -6.09
N PRO A 241 -14.65 23.96 -5.69
CA PRO A 241 -13.88 24.80 -6.58
C PRO A 241 -13.08 23.96 -7.58
N THR A 242 -13.05 24.43 -8.83
CA THR A 242 -12.28 23.82 -9.92
C THR A 242 -11.30 24.84 -10.50
N PRO A 243 -10.25 24.40 -11.24
CA PRO A 243 -9.37 25.31 -11.97
C PRO A 243 -10.09 26.25 -12.95
N SER A 244 -11.27 25.85 -13.45
CA SER A 244 -12.08 26.59 -14.42
C SER A 244 -13.25 27.37 -13.82
N GLY A 245 -13.59 27.14 -12.55
CA GLY A 245 -14.76 27.74 -11.91
C GLY A 245 -15.21 26.97 -10.68
N TRP A 246 -16.40 26.36 -10.76
CA TRP A 246 -17.06 25.63 -9.69
C TRP A 246 -17.84 24.43 -10.28
N THR A 247 -17.93 23.34 -9.52
CA THR A 247 -18.83 22.19 -9.77
C THR A 247 -19.61 21.88 -8.48
N THR A 248 -20.45 20.84 -8.47
CA THR A 248 -21.11 20.34 -7.26
C THR A 248 -20.69 18.91 -6.94
N MET A 249 -20.86 18.48 -5.69
CA MET A 249 -20.67 17.09 -5.26
C MET A 249 -21.65 16.10 -5.97
N GLY A 250 -22.77 16.61 -6.50
CA GLY A 250 -23.69 15.85 -7.35
C GLY A 250 -23.17 15.65 -8.78
N ASP A 251 -22.57 16.69 -9.37
CA ASP A 251 -22.20 16.71 -10.79
C ASP A 251 -20.77 16.24 -11.06
N VAL A 252 -19.88 16.35 -10.06
CA VAL A 252 -18.46 15.94 -10.17
C VAL A 252 -18.31 14.47 -10.58
N SER A 253 -17.39 14.21 -11.50
CA SER A 253 -17.15 12.92 -12.13
C SER A 253 -15.67 12.52 -12.09
N VAL A 254 -15.39 11.23 -12.26
CA VAL A 254 -14.01 10.75 -12.39
C VAL A 254 -13.37 11.38 -13.63
N GLY A 255 -12.19 11.95 -13.47
CA GLY A 255 -11.47 12.71 -14.50
C GLY A 255 -11.58 14.24 -14.36
N ASP A 256 -12.56 14.75 -13.61
CA ASP A 256 -12.69 16.19 -13.32
C ASP A 256 -11.53 16.70 -12.45
N TYR A 257 -11.24 18.00 -12.51
CA TYR A 257 -10.24 18.64 -11.66
C TYR A 257 -10.89 19.49 -10.57
N LEU A 258 -10.53 19.22 -9.31
CA LEU A 258 -10.81 20.06 -8.16
C LEU A 258 -9.56 20.86 -7.77
N LEU A 259 -9.64 21.66 -6.71
CA LEU A 259 -8.48 22.27 -6.07
C LEU A 259 -8.17 21.58 -4.74
N GLY A 260 -6.88 21.38 -4.45
CA GLY A 260 -6.36 20.77 -3.23
C GLY A 260 -6.14 21.76 -2.08
N ALA A 261 -5.89 21.24 -0.87
CA ALA A 261 -5.58 22.07 0.31
C ALA A 261 -4.29 22.90 0.17
N ASP A 262 -3.36 22.40 -0.64
CA ASP A 262 -2.12 23.04 -1.09
C ASP A 262 -2.36 24.15 -2.14
N GLY A 263 -3.60 24.35 -2.56
CA GLY A 263 -4.02 25.34 -3.54
C GLY A 263 -3.86 24.90 -5.00
N ARG A 264 -3.41 23.66 -5.28
CA ARG A 264 -3.12 23.20 -6.64
C ARG A 264 -4.28 22.42 -7.27
N PRO A 265 -4.37 22.32 -8.61
CA PRO A 265 -5.27 21.39 -9.27
C PRO A 265 -4.99 19.94 -8.87
N THR A 266 -6.05 19.17 -8.62
CA THR A 266 -5.99 17.72 -8.32
C THR A 266 -7.13 17.02 -9.05
N GLN A 267 -6.87 15.86 -9.64
CA GLN A 267 -7.85 15.12 -10.43
C GLN A 267 -8.69 14.17 -9.55
N VAL A 268 -9.99 14.08 -9.82
CA VAL A 268 -10.92 13.14 -9.19
C VAL A 268 -10.69 11.74 -9.76
N VAL A 269 -10.19 10.82 -8.95
CA VAL A 269 -9.87 9.44 -9.35
C VAL A 269 -10.99 8.45 -9.05
N ALA A 270 -11.85 8.74 -8.07
CA ALA A 270 -13.01 7.90 -7.75
C ALA A 270 -14.18 8.73 -7.21
N THR A 271 -15.40 8.23 -7.41
CA THR A 271 -16.62 8.79 -6.83
C THR A 271 -17.53 7.68 -6.34
N THR A 272 -18.22 7.87 -5.21
CA THR A 272 -19.22 6.90 -4.74
C THR A 272 -20.54 7.08 -5.47
N ALA A 273 -21.41 6.06 -5.40
CA ALA A 273 -22.85 6.26 -5.60
C ALA A 273 -23.41 7.30 -4.60
N VAL A 274 -24.57 7.86 -4.93
CA VAL A 274 -25.32 8.75 -4.02
C VAL A 274 -25.84 7.95 -2.83
N LEU A 275 -25.67 8.51 -1.64
CA LEU A 275 -25.96 7.91 -0.35
C LEU A 275 -27.16 8.64 0.27
N TYR A 276 -28.11 7.88 0.80
CA TYR A 276 -29.34 8.40 1.41
C TYR A 276 -29.49 7.87 2.84
N GLY A 277 -30.28 8.53 3.69
CA GLY A 277 -30.62 8.05 5.03
C GLY A 277 -29.51 8.20 6.09
N ARG A 278 -28.38 8.85 5.77
CA ARG A 278 -27.32 9.18 6.74
C ARG A 278 -27.67 10.38 7.61
N PRO A 279 -27.38 10.37 8.92
CA PRO A 279 -27.44 11.58 9.74
C PRO A 279 -26.50 12.64 9.16
N CYS A 280 -27.01 13.86 8.98
CA CYS A 280 -26.29 14.97 8.38
C CYS A 280 -26.30 16.17 9.32
N TYR A 281 -25.28 17.01 9.21
CA TYR A 281 -25.15 18.23 9.99
C TYR A 281 -24.80 19.39 9.07
N ASP A 282 -25.30 20.58 9.40
CA ASP A 282 -24.82 21.84 8.85
C ASP A 282 -23.71 22.36 9.74
N VAL A 283 -22.47 22.23 9.27
CA VAL A 283 -21.29 22.84 9.89
C VAL A 283 -21.22 24.29 9.41
N ARG A 284 -21.31 25.23 10.35
CA ARG A 284 -21.21 26.67 10.11
C ARG A 284 -19.84 27.15 10.54
N PHE A 285 -19.23 28.00 9.71
CA PHE A 285 -17.91 28.58 9.94
C PHE A 285 -17.98 30.09 10.19
N SER A 286 -16.86 30.68 10.64
CA SER A 286 -16.73 32.10 11.00
C SER A 286 -16.67 33.04 9.80
N ASP A 287 -16.55 32.50 8.60
CA ASP A 287 -16.71 33.16 7.30
C ASP A 287 -18.17 33.14 6.81
N GLY A 288 -19.07 32.49 7.55
CA GLY A 288 -20.47 32.26 7.17
C GLY A 288 -20.68 31.14 6.17
N THR A 289 -19.62 30.44 5.74
CA THR A 289 -19.74 29.22 4.97
C THR A 289 -20.52 28.20 5.78
N VAL A 290 -21.49 27.55 5.15
CA VAL A 290 -22.20 26.40 5.71
C VAL A 290 -21.95 25.22 4.79
N ILE A 291 -21.34 24.17 5.32
CA ILE A 291 -21.15 22.91 4.59
C ILE A 291 -22.02 21.85 5.24
N THR A 292 -22.85 21.22 4.42
CA THR A 292 -23.67 20.09 4.82
C THR A 292 -22.90 18.80 4.59
N ALA A 293 -22.58 18.11 5.68
CA ALA A 293 -21.80 16.88 5.66
C ALA A 293 -22.51 15.76 6.42
N ASP A 294 -22.18 14.50 6.14
CA ASP A 294 -22.62 13.42 7.01
C ASP A 294 -21.93 13.49 8.38
N GLU A 295 -22.54 12.88 9.39
CA GLU A 295 -22.08 12.87 10.80
C GLU A 295 -20.61 12.45 10.96
N GLN A 296 -20.10 11.71 9.97
CA GLN A 296 -18.82 11.08 10.03
C GLN A 296 -17.75 11.90 9.26
N HIS A 297 -18.14 12.84 8.39
CA HIS A 297 -17.21 13.52 7.48
C HIS A 297 -16.05 14.20 8.22
N GLN A 298 -14.82 13.99 7.74
CA GLN A 298 -13.61 14.33 8.48
C GLN A 298 -13.05 15.72 8.15
N TRP A 299 -12.93 16.54 9.18
CA TRP A 299 -12.40 17.91 9.12
C TRP A 299 -10.99 17.97 9.72
N PRO A 300 -9.98 18.51 9.02
CA PRO A 300 -8.71 18.87 9.65
C PRO A 300 -8.96 20.10 10.52
N SER A 301 -8.78 19.93 11.82
CA SER A 301 -8.76 21.01 12.79
C SER A 301 -7.37 21.20 13.38
N ARG A 302 -7.14 22.30 14.08
CA ARG A 302 -5.95 22.50 14.92
C ARG A 302 -5.86 21.52 16.11
N ARG A 303 -6.93 20.77 16.42
CA ARG A 303 -6.90 19.63 17.36
C ARG A 303 -6.45 18.32 16.70
N GLY A 304 -6.44 18.25 15.36
CA GLY A 304 -6.27 17.03 14.56
C GLY A 304 -7.45 16.82 13.59
N ILE A 305 -7.47 15.69 12.88
CA ILE A 305 -8.66 15.30 12.12
C ILE A 305 -9.79 14.93 13.10
N VAL A 306 -10.96 15.52 12.94
CA VAL A 306 -12.18 15.29 13.75
C VAL A 306 -13.37 15.04 12.83
N ILE A 307 -14.28 14.13 13.19
CA ILE A 307 -15.50 13.90 12.38
C ILE A 307 -16.54 15.00 12.61
N THR A 308 -17.48 15.21 11.70
CA THR A 308 -18.54 16.22 11.80
C THR A 308 -19.28 16.17 13.14
N ALA A 309 -19.58 14.99 13.65
CA ALA A 309 -20.25 14.83 14.94
C ALA A 309 -19.38 15.26 16.13
N GLU A 310 -18.05 15.10 16.06
CA GLU A 310 -17.06 15.49 17.10
C GLU A 310 -16.67 16.98 17.00
N LEU A 311 -17.05 17.63 15.91
CA LEU A 311 -16.72 19.01 15.60
C LEU A 311 -17.59 19.95 16.45
N CYS A 312 -16.94 20.85 17.18
CA CYS A 312 -17.58 21.73 18.17
C CYS A 312 -17.48 23.20 17.75
N ALA A 313 -18.41 24.02 18.22
CA ALA A 313 -18.26 25.48 18.12
C ALA A 313 -16.99 25.91 18.87
N GLY A 314 -16.13 26.70 18.20
CA GLY A 314 -14.79 27.05 18.65
C GLY A 314 -13.66 26.27 17.99
N ASP A 315 -13.94 25.19 17.25
CA ASP A 315 -12.89 24.45 16.53
C ASP A 315 -12.27 25.26 15.40
N LEU A 316 -10.94 25.24 15.27
CA LEU A 316 -10.20 25.94 14.24
C LEU A 316 -9.84 25.02 13.08
N ILE A 317 -10.33 25.32 11.88
CA ILE A 317 -10.06 24.62 10.63
C ILE A 317 -8.99 25.38 9.82
N PRO A 318 -7.85 24.76 9.46
CA PRO A 318 -6.81 25.42 8.69
C PRO A 318 -7.32 25.96 7.36
N THR A 319 -6.91 27.18 7.06
CA THR A 319 -7.17 27.83 5.77
C THR A 319 -6.28 27.22 4.69
N ALA A 320 -6.85 26.99 3.51
CA ALA A 320 -6.11 26.51 2.35
C ALA A 320 -4.95 27.44 1.97
N ALA A 321 -3.90 26.87 1.37
CA ALA A 321 -2.85 27.68 0.78
C ALA A 321 -3.38 28.55 -0.39
N PRO A 322 -2.73 29.68 -0.73
CA PRO A 322 -3.15 30.52 -1.85
C PRO A 322 -3.17 29.69 -3.14
N VAL A 323 -4.32 29.67 -3.83
CA VAL A 323 -4.52 28.82 -5.01
C VAL A 323 -3.44 29.11 -6.06
N GLU A 324 -2.84 28.08 -6.65
CA GLU A 324 -1.82 28.17 -7.70
C GLU A 324 -2.42 27.71 -9.04
N LEU A 325 -2.57 28.65 -9.98
CA LEU A 325 -3.16 28.39 -11.30
C LEU A 325 -2.31 29.04 -12.41
N PRO A 326 -2.44 28.57 -13.68
CA PRO A 326 -1.78 29.17 -14.82
C PRO A 326 -2.12 30.66 -15.04
N GLU A 327 -1.28 31.35 -15.80
CA GLU A 327 -1.52 32.77 -16.13
C GLU A 327 -2.62 32.90 -17.20
N VAL A 328 -3.66 33.71 -16.92
CA VAL A 328 -4.70 34.02 -17.91
C VAL A 328 -4.12 34.98 -18.95
N ALA A 329 -3.96 34.48 -20.16
CA ALA A 329 -3.46 35.26 -21.30
C ALA A 329 -4.57 36.11 -21.97
N HIS A 330 -4.15 37.07 -22.79
CA HIS A 330 -4.99 37.80 -23.77
C HIS A 330 -6.29 38.42 -23.23
N GLN A 331 -6.22 39.20 -22.14
CA GLN A 331 -7.30 40.11 -21.77
C GLN A 331 -6.94 41.55 -22.17
N LEU A 332 -7.96 42.37 -22.46
CA LEU A 332 -7.80 43.79 -22.79
C LEU A 332 -7.51 44.65 -21.56
N ASP A 333 -8.07 44.27 -20.42
CA ASP A 333 -7.92 44.95 -19.14
C ASP A 333 -6.90 44.20 -18.26
N ASP A 334 -5.93 44.90 -17.68
CA ASP A 334 -4.93 44.27 -16.80
C ASP A 334 -5.51 43.94 -15.41
N PRO A 335 -4.94 42.97 -14.67
CA PRO A 335 -5.52 42.51 -13.41
C PRO A 335 -5.64 43.61 -12.35
N TYR A 336 -4.73 44.58 -12.30
CA TYR A 336 -4.75 45.67 -11.32
C TYR A 336 -5.82 46.71 -11.66
N THR A 337 -6.02 47.02 -12.94
CA THR A 337 -7.14 47.85 -13.42
C THR A 337 -8.49 47.20 -13.12
N VAL A 338 -8.61 45.87 -13.34
CA VAL A 338 -9.80 45.08 -12.94
C VAL A 338 -10.01 45.12 -11.42
N GLY A 339 -8.94 45.08 -10.63
CA GLY A 339 -8.97 45.28 -9.18
C GLY A 339 -9.56 46.63 -8.77
N ARG A 340 -9.08 47.73 -9.36
CA ARG A 340 -9.60 49.09 -9.09
C ARG A 340 -11.08 49.21 -9.44
N TRP A 341 -11.48 48.65 -10.59
CA TRP A 341 -12.87 48.62 -11.01
C TRP A 341 -13.77 47.88 -10.01
N LEU A 342 -13.30 46.72 -9.50
CA LEU A 342 -13.99 45.91 -8.49
C LEU A 342 -14.15 46.65 -7.15
N GLY A 343 -13.16 47.46 -6.76
CA GLY A 343 -13.24 48.39 -5.62
C GLY A 343 -14.11 49.63 -5.85
N ALA A 344 -14.89 49.66 -6.94
CA ALA A 344 -15.80 50.73 -7.33
C ALA A 344 -15.14 52.07 -7.72
N ASP A 345 -13.86 52.06 -8.10
CA ASP A 345 -13.19 53.24 -8.68
C ASP A 345 -13.91 53.69 -9.97
N ARG A 346 -14.55 54.86 -9.93
CA ARG A 346 -15.35 55.41 -11.03
C ARG A 346 -14.51 55.96 -12.20
N THR A 347 -13.18 56.02 -12.07
CA THR A 347 -12.28 56.49 -13.15
C THR A 347 -11.90 55.37 -14.12
N VAL A 348 -12.29 54.12 -13.83
CA VAL A 348 -11.99 52.93 -14.63
C VAL A 348 -13.26 52.39 -15.28
N GLU A 349 -13.18 52.03 -16.56
CA GLU A 349 -14.16 51.17 -17.25
C GLU A 349 -13.42 49.96 -17.83
N LEU A 350 -14.09 48.81 -17.88
CA LEU A 350 -13.52 47.57 -18.42
C LEU A 350 -14.00 47.36 -19.85
N ASN A 351 -13.11 46.91 -20.72
CA ASN A 351 -13.40 46.59 -22.11
C ASN A 351 -14.21 45.28 -22.25
N GLY A 352 -14.24 44.44 -21.21
CA GLY A 352 -15.13 43.30 -21.08
C GLY A 352 -16.08 43.40 -19.87
N TYR A 353 -17.32 42.91 -20.03
CA TYR A 353 -18.27 42.69 -18.91
C TYR A 353 -17.68 41.73 -17.83
N ASP A 354 -18.38 41.57 -16.70
CA ASP A 354 -17.99 40.85 -15.46
C ASP A 354 -17.23 39.50 -15.63
N THR A 355 -17.29 38.86 -16.79
CA THR A 355 -16.50 37.67 -17.16
C THR A 355 -14.98 37.84 -16.99
N VAL A 356 -14.43 39.04 -17.18
CA VAL A 356 -12.99 39.33 -16.97
C VAL A 356 -12.59 39.17 -15.50
N VAL A 357 -13.46 39.58 -14.56
CA VAL A 357 -13.25 39.36 -13.12
C VAL A 357 -13.21 37.85 -12.83
N GLY A 358 -14.21 37.10 -13.30
CA GLY A 358 -14.27 35.65 -13.14
C GLY A 358 -13.05 34.90 -13.69
N ARG A 359 -12.50 35.35 -14.83
CA ARG A 359 -11.24 34.81 -15.38
C ARG A 359 -10.07 35.07 -14.46
N TYR A 360 -9.88 36.30 -13.97
CA TYR A 360 -8.77 36.60 -13.06
C TYR A 360 -8.91 35.96 -11.67
N LEU A 361 -10.12 35.64 -11.21
CA LEU A 361 -10.36 34.78 -10.03
C LEU A 361 -9.85 33.32 -10.21
N ARG A 362 -9.55 32.91 -11.45
CA ARG A 362 -8.86 31.65 -11.79
C ARG A 362 -7.49 31.87 -12.46
N GLY A 363 -6.99 33.09 -12.47
CA GLY A 363 -5.65 33.43 -12.97
C GLY A 363 -4.54 33.12 -11.98
N SER A 364 -3.30 33.42 -12.35
CA SER A 364 -2.14 33.09 -11.52
C SER A 364 -2.11 33.87 -10.21
N LEU A 365 -1.36 33.34 -9.22
CA LEU A 365 -1.18 34.00 -7.92
C LEU A 365 -0.66 35.45 -8.08
N ARG A 366 0.18 35.70 -9.10
CA ARG A 366 0.66 37.03 -9.48
C ARG A 366 -0.47 37.94 -9.96
N GLN A 367 -1.35 37.44 -10.82
CA GLN A 367 -2.50 38.19 -11.35
C GLN A 367 -3.51 38.51 -10.24
N ARG A 368 -3.86 37.53 -9.39
CA ARG A 368 -4.76 37.75 -8.24
C ARG A 368 -4.16 38.72 -7.21
N ARG A 369 -2.85 38.67 -6.92
CA ARG A 369 -2.18 39.68 -6.08
C ARG A 369 -2.16 41.08 -6.71
N ALA A 370 -2.04 41.19 -8.04
CA ALA A 370 -2.17 42.46 -8.73
C ALA A 370 -3.61 43.02 -8.64
N MET A 371 -4.61 42.16 -8.80
CA MET A 371 -6.02 42.50 -8.64
C MET A 371 -6.37 42.92 -7.20
N LEU A 372 -5.85 42.24 -6.19
CA LEU A 372 -6.02 42.65 -4.79
C LEU A 372 -5.41 44.04 -4.52
N ARG A 373 -4.22 44.34 -5.06
CA ARG A 373 -3.63 45.69 -4.93
C ARG A 373 -4.51 46.78 -5.54
N GLY A 374 -5.12 46.52 -6.70
CA GLY A 374 -6.08 47.44 -7.32
C GLY A 374 -7.32 47.64 -6.46
N LEU A 375 -7.89 46.55 -5.93
CA LEU A 375 -9.05 46.57 -5.04
C LEU A 375 -8.77 47.39 -3.77
N LEU A 376 -7.65 47.15 -3.10
CA LEU A 376 -7.25 47.84 -1.87
C LEU A 376 -7.01 49.34 -2.10
N GLN A 377 -6.48 49.74 -3.27
CA GLN A 377 -6.27 51.15 -3.60
C GLN A 377 -7.56 51.90 -3.92
N ALA A 378 -8.57 51.21 -4.46
CA ALA A 378 -9.87 51.79 -4.79
C ALA A 378 -10.84 51.84 -3.60
N SER A 379 -10.50 51.18 -2.49
CA SER A 379 -11.34 51.02 -1.31
C SER A 379 -10.77 51.77 -0.10
N ASP A 380 -11.62 52.10 0.87
CA ASP A 380 -11.16 52.50 2.20
C ASP A 380 -10.80 51.25 3.02
N VAL A 381 -9.66 51.26 3.72
CA VAL A 381 -9.12 50.08 4.41
C VAL A 381 -8.77 50.42 5.86
N THR A 382 -9.42 49.73 6.81
CA THR A 382 -9.32 50.01 8.25
C THR A 382 -9.13 48.73 9.07
N GLY A 383 -8.22 48.71 10.05
CA GLY A 383 -7.88 47.50 10.83
C GLY A 383 -6.58 47.66 11.64
N GLY A 384 -6.37 46.79 12.63
CA GLY A 384 -5.32 46.93 13.65
C GLY A 384 -4.36 45.74 13.77
N ALA A 385 -3.44 45.82 14.73
CA ALA A 385 -2.25 44.97 14.89
C ALA A 385 -2.47 43.46 14.62
N GLY A 386 -1.96 42.99 13.47
CA GLY A 386 -2.08 41.62 12.97
C GLY A 386 -2.48 41.61 11.48
N ASP A 387 -2.75 40.43 10.91
CA ASP A 387 -3.14 40.26 9.50
C ASP A 387 -4.65 40.48 9.24
N SER A 388 -5.38 41.14 10.15
CA SER A 388 -6.83 41.34 10.07
C SER A 388 -7.18 42.77 9.64
N PHE A 389 -7.99 42.92 8.59
CA PHE A 389 -8.31 44.23 8.01
C PHE A 389 -9.73 44.27 7.41
N THR A 390 -10.33 45.45 7.35
CA THR A 390 -11.65 45.70 6.75
C THR A 390 -11.51 46.48 5.46
N ILE A 391 -12.11 45.99 4.37
CA ILE A 391 -12.26 46.70 3.10
C ILE A 391 -13.68 47.29 3.03
N THR A 392 -13.78 48.61 2.92
CA THR A 392 -15.03 49.34 2.69
C THR A 392 -15.00 49.94 1.28
N ALA A 393 -15.86 49.45 0.40
CA ALA A 393 -16.00 49.94 -0.96
C ALA A 393 -17.46 50.31 -1.27
N ALA A 394 -17.67 51.31 -2.12
CA ALA A 394 -19.00 51.73 -2.58
C ALA A 394 -19.50 50.84 -3.74
N TRP A 395 -19.43 49.51 -3.54
CA TRP A 395 -19.61 48.43 -4.53
C TRP A 395 -20.59 48.80 -5.67
N ARG A 396 -20.09 48.81 -6.93
CA ARG A 396 -20.89 49.20 -8.11
C ARG A 396 -22.16 48.35 -8.26
N ARG A 397 -22.07 47.06 -7.89
CA ARG A 397 -23.20 46.15 -7.75
C ARG A 397 -23.05 45.29 -6.49
N PRO A 398 -24.16 44.74 -5.95
CA PRO A 398 -24.13 43.87 -4.78
C PRO A 398 -23.22 42.64 -4.97
N GLU A 399 -23.19 42.03 -6.17
CA GLU A 399 -22.34 40.87 -6.47
C GLU A 399 -20.83 41.12 -6.41
N HIS A 400 -20.38 42.38 -6.53
CA HIS A 400 -18.95 42.73 -6.55
C HIS A 400 -18.27 42.49 -5.20
N ARG A 401 -19.01 42.60 -4.09
CA ARG A 401 -18.54 42.17 -2.76
C ARG A 401 -18.22 40.66 -2.75
N THR A 402 -19.05 39.85 -3.39
CA THR A 402 -18.89 38.39 -3.44
C THR A 402 -17.66 38.00 -4.26
N LEU A 403 -17.44 38.65 -5.41
CA LEU A 403 -16.24 38.45 -6.24
C LEU A 403 -14.96 38.89 -5.52
N ALA A 404 -15.01 39.98 -4.75
CA ALA A 404 -13.89 40.42 -3.90
C ALA A 404 -13.63 39.44 -2.73
N ALA A 405 -14.67 38.85 -2.14
CA ALA A 405 -14.53 37.80 -1.14
C ALA A 405 -13.93 36.50 -1.73
N GLU A 406 -14.33 36.12 -2.95
CA GLU A 406 -13.74 34.99 -3.67
C GLU A 406 -12.25 35.23 -4.01
N LEU A 407 -11.88 36.44 -4.40
CA LEU A 407 -10.48 36.84 -4.62
C LEU A 407 -9.64 36.63 -3.35
N LEU A 408 -10.16 37.04 -2.20
CA LEU A 408 -9.50 36.93 -0.90
C LEU A 408 -9.41 35.46 -0.44
N ASN A 409 -10.50 34.69 -0.54
CA ASN A 409 -10.49 33.25 -0.23
C ASN A 409 -9.47 32.50 -1.10
N GLY A 410 -9.44 32.76 -2.40
CA GLY A 410 -8.46 32.18 -3.34
C GLY A 410 -7.02 32.66 -3.13
N LEU A 411 -6.80 33.69 -2.31
CA LEU A 411 -5.48 34.16 -1.88
C LEU A 411 -5.08 33.63 -0.48
N GLY A 412 -5.89 32.75 0.13
CA GLY A 412 -5.63 32.16 1.45
C GLY A 412 -6.11 32.99 2.63
N HIS A 413 -7.00 33.97 2.41
CA HIS A 413 -7.61 34.75 3.50
C HIS A 413 -8.96 34.16 3.94
N VAL A 414 -9.36 34.43 5.18
CA VAL A 414 -10.70 34.12 5.71
C VAL A 414 -11.53 35.40 5.71
N VAL A 415 -12.70 35.36 5.07
CA VAL A 415 -13.60 36.54 4.95
C VAL A 415 -14.85 36.36 5.79
N ALA A 416 -15.09 37.25 6.75
CA ALA A 416 -16.28 37.20 7.62
C ALA A 416 -17.61 37.37 6.82
N PRO A 417 -18.72 36.79 7.31
CA PRO A 417 -20.02 36.93 6.67
C PRO A 417 -20.45 38.39 6.62
N GLY A 418 -21.13 38.75 5.54
CA GLY A 418 -21.76 40.06 5.39
C GLY A 418 -22.69 40.09 4.20
N LEU A 419 -23.71 40.93 4.27
CA LEU A 419 -24.68 41.11 3.19
C LEU A 419 -24.02 41.76 1.97
N ALA A 420 -24.56 41.51 0.79
CA ALA A 420 -24.10 42.16 -0.43
C ALA A 420 -24.17 43.70 -0.27
N GLY A 421 -23.11 44.41 -0.66
CA GLY A 421 -22.96 45.85 -0.43
C GLY A 421 -22.37 46.28 0.93
N THR A 422 -22.17 45.37 1.89
CA THR A 422 -21.49 45.68 3.18
C THR A 422 -19.96 45.63 3.07
N PRO A 423 -19.21 46.15 4.06
CA PRO A 423 -17.76 45.94 4.14
C PRO A 423 -17.38 44.45 4.13
N ILE A 424 -16.12 44.19 3.77
CA ILE A 424 -15.48 42.89 3.84
C ILE A 424 -14.53 42.92 5.03
N HIS A 425 -14.77 42.11 6.06
CA HIS A 425 -13.83 41.94 7.16
C HIS A 425 -12.99 40.70 6.89
N VAL A 426 -11.67 40.87 6.73
CA VAL A 426 -10.70 39.80 6.63
C VAL A 426 -10.20 39.44 8.01
N VAL A 427 -10.27 38.16 8.34
CA VAL A 427 -9.83 37.58 9.62
C VAL A 427 -8.50 36.87 9.40
N ALA A 428 -7.52 37.18 10.23
CA ALA A 428 -6.24 36.49 10.24
C ALA A 428 -6.35 35.05 10.76
N GLY A 429 -5.72 34.11 10.05
CA GLY A 429 -5.55 32.73 10.51
C GLY A 429 -6.59 31.73 10.01
N ASP A 430 -7.08 30.89 10.93
CA ASP A 430 -7.93 29.74 10.65
C ASP A 430 -9.43 30.09 10.68
N ARG A 431 -10.24 29.30 9.98
CA ARG A 431 -11.70 29.40 10.08
C ARG A 431 -12.15 28.81 11.41
N THR A 432 -12.97 29.51 12.18
CA THR A 432 -13.55 28.96 13.42
C THR A 432 -14.92 28.36 13.13
N VAL A 433 -15.21 27.16 13.63
CA VAL A 433 -16.56 26.59 13.60
C VAL A 433 -17.45 27.40 14.55
N THR A 434 -18.56 27.93 14.04
CA THR A 434 -19.50 28.75 14.82
C THR A 434 -20.68 27.94 15.33
N ALA A 435 -21.08 26.89 14.62
CA ALA A 435 -22.09 25.92 15.05
C ALA A 435 -21.97 24.61 14.26
N VAL A 436 -22.38 23.50 14.86
CA VAL A 436 -22.62 22.23 14.19
C VAL A 436 -24.04 21.80 14.52
N LEU A 437 -24.92 21.82 13.52
CA LEU A 437 -26.36 21.68 13.73
C LEU A 437 -26.88 20.42 13.05
N PRO A 438 -27.50 19.47 13.77
CA PRO A 438 -28.16 18.32 13.14
C PRO A 438 -29.22 18.77 12.14
N ARG A 439 -29.35 18.07 11.00
CA ARG A 439 -30.43 18.29 10.03
C ARG A 439 -31.04 16.96 9.59
N HIS A 440 -32.22 17.04 8.96
CA HIS A 440 -32.79 15.91 8.24
C HIS A 440 -31.82 15.38 7.19
N SER A 441 -31.69 14.05 7.11
CA SER A 441 -30.84 13.36 6.14
C SER A 441 -31.05 13.90 4.73
N VAL A 442 -29.95 14.25 4.08
CA VAL A 442 -29.92 14.65 2.66
C VAL A 442 -29.13 13.63 1.85
N ALA A 443 -29.30 13.68 0.54
CA ALA A 443 -28.44 12.92 -0.37
C ALA A 443 -26.99 13.43 -0.24
N VAL A 444 -26.06 12.53 0.08
CA VAL A 444 -24.62 12.83 0.21
C VAL A 444 -23.79 11.93 -0.70
N ARG A 445 -22.62 12.38 -1.14
CA ARG A 445 -21.69 11.62 -1.99
C ARG A 445 -20.26 11.95 -1.59
N CYS A 446 -19.34 11.03 -1.90
CA CYS A 446 -17.92 11.13 -1.60
C CYS A 446 -17.12 11.03 -2.89
N VAL A 447 -15.99 11.74 -2.95
CA VAL A 447 -15.00 11.68 -4.03
C VAL A 447 -13.59 11.49 -3.45
N GLN A 448 -12.70 10.94 -4.26
CA GLN A 448 -11.27 10.77 -3.98
C GLN A 448 -10.47 11.51 -5.05
N VAL A 449 -9.37 12.15 -4.64
CA VAL A 449 -8.51 12.96 -5.51
C VAL A 449 -7.06 12.49 -5.49
N ASP A 450 -6.29 12.81 -6.53
CA ASP A 450 -4.94 12.28 -6.79
C ASP A 450 -3.76 12.94 -6.04
N ASN A 451 -3.99 14.01 -5.28
CA ASN A 451 -2.90 14.73 -4.61
C ASN A 451 -2.36 14.01 -3.36
N ASP A 452 -1.08 14.27 -3.03
CA ASP A 452 -0.29 13.62 -1.96
C ASP A 452 -0.91 13.65 -0.55
N ASP A 453 -1.83 14.59 -0.31
CA ASP A 453 -2.52 14.83 0.96
C ASP A 453 -3.94 14.19 0.95
N HIS A 454 -4.45 13.75 -0.22
CA HIS A 454 -5.84 13.36 -0.49
C HIS A 454 -6.91 14.37 -0.02
N LEU A 455 -6.51 15.64 0.12
CA LEU A 455 -7.33 16.77 0.55
C LEU A 455 -7.84 17.54 -0.68
N TYR A 456 -9.15 17.60 -0.89
CA TYR A 456 -9.78 18.57 -1.80
C TYR A 456 -10.53 19.65 -1.04
N LEU A 457 -10.69 20.81 -1.66
CA LEU A 457 -11.39 21.97 -1.09
C LEU A 457 -12.91 21.81 -1.26
N ALA A 458 -13.68 22.12 -0.22
CA ALA A 458 -15.15 22.16 -0.24
C ALA A 458 -15.72 23.53 0.15
N GLY A 459 -16.82 23.91 -0.48
CA GLY A 459 -17.56 25.16 -0.26
C GLY A 459 -16.88 26.40 -0.86
N SER A 460 -17.59 27.53 -0.85
CA SER A 460 -17.04 28.86 -1.18
C SER A 460 -15.90 29.29 -0.25
N GLY A 461 -15.82 28.65 0.93
CA GLY A 461 -14.77 28.78 1.94
C GLY A 461 -13.68 27.70 1.89
N MET A 462 -13.55 26.88 0.84
CA MET A 462 -12.33 26.09 0.58
C MET A 462 -11.76 25.27 1.79
N VAL A 463 -12.38 24.12 2.13
CA VAL A 463 -12.07 23.29 3.34
C VAL A 463 -11.67 21.80 3.04
N PRO A 464 -10.76 21.10 3.79
CA PRO A 464 -10.17 19.75 3.44
C PRO A 464 -10.61 18.44 4.25
N THR A 465 -10.16 17.16 3.94
CA THR A 465 -10.49 15.78 4.58
C THR A 465 -9.46 14.56 4.45
N HIS A 466 -9.34 13.51 5.35
CA HIS A 466 -8.28 12.39 5.28
C HIS A 466 -8.59 10.93 5.87
N ASN A 467 -7.69 9.87 5.84
CA ASN A 467 -7.51 8.69 6.83
C ASN A 467 -6.47 7.51 6.57
N SER A 468 -5.68 6.99 7.57
CA SER A 468 -5.10 5.59 7.73
C SER A 468 -4.21 5.40 9.02
N THR A 469 -4.18 4.24 9.76
CA THR A 469 -3.35 4.08 11.02
C THR A 469 -2.89 2.66 11.51
N LEU A 470 -3.72 1.61 11.66
CA LEU A 470 -3.34 0.41 12.49
C LEU A 470 -2.08 -0.33 12.01
N ALA A 471 -1.90 -0.54 10.70
CA ALA A 471 -0.79 -1.36 10.21
C ALA A 471 0.60 -0.73 10.51
N LEU A 472 0.64 0.59 10.74
CA LEU A 472 1.85 1.26 11.19
C LEU A 472 2.27 0.80 12.59
N ASP A 473 1.34 0.46 13.49
CA ASP A 473 1.67 -0.06 14.82
C ASP A 473 2.35 -1.44 14.76
N PHE A 474 1.91 -2.32 13.86
CA PHE A 474 2.57 -3.61 13.61
C PHE A 474 3.99 -3.41 13.08
N MET A 475 4.19 -2.50 12.12
CA MET A 475 5.54 -2.20 11.60
C MET A 475 6.45 -1.55 12.65
N ARG A 476 5.92 -0.65 13.49
CA ARG A 476 6.66 -0.06 14.62
C ARG A 476 7.11 -1.13 15.60
N SER A 477 6.26 -2.11 15.88
CA SER A 477 6.65 -3.26 16.70
C SER A 477 7.76 -4.06 16.01
N CYS A 478 7.53 -4.54 14.79
CA CYS A 478 8.46 -5.33 14.00
C CYS A 478 9.84 -4.67 13.85
N SER A 479 9.94 -3.52 13.19
CA SER A 479 11.24 -2.94 12.85
C SER A 479 11.83 -2.04 13.93
N ILE A 480 11.05 -1.22 14.63
CA ILE A 480 11.64 -0.25 15.58
C ILE A 480 11.94 -0.94 16.91
N LYS A 481 10.99 -1.70 17.48
CA LYS A 481 11.21 -2.37 18.78
C LYS A 481 12.00 -3.67 18.66
N HIS A 482 11.70 -4.49 17.65
CA HIS A 482 12.27 -5.83 17.52
C HIS A 482 13.38 -5.94 16.45
N GLN A 483 13.71 -4.84 15.75
CA GLN A 483 14.78 -4.78 14.74
C GLN A 483 14.64 -5.84 13.63
N MET A 484 13.41 -6.25 13.34
CA MET A 484 13.05 -7.19 12.29
C MET A 484 12.72 -6.43 10.99
N PRO A 485 13.33 -6.74 9.84
CA PRO A 485 13.08 -6.01 8.61
C PRO A 485 11.61 -6.07 8.16
N SER A 486 11.01 -4.92 7.82
CA SER A 486 9.64 -4.84 7.30
C SER A 486 9.50 -3.84 6.16
N ILE A 487 8.55 -4.08 5.25
CA ILE A 487 8.22 -3.16 4.15
C ILE A 487 6.73 -2.83 4.14
N ILE A 488 6.39 -1.55 3.90
CA ILE A 488 5.06 -1.14 3.45
C ILE A 488 5.08 -0.72 1.99
N PHE A 489 4.15 -1.27 1.22
CA PHE A 489 3.73 -0.77 -0.08
C PHE A 489 2.49 0.09 0.16
N SER A 490 2.66 1.41 0.08
CA SER A 490 1.58 2.37 0.27
C SER A 490 1.12 2.94 -1.06
N LEU A 491 -0.18 2.84 -1.28
CA LEU A 491 -0.91 3.28 -2.47
C LEU A 491 -1.80 4.49 -2.15
N GLU A 492 -2.05 4.77 -0.86
CA GLU A 492 -2.82 5.94 -0.37
C GLU A 492 -1.94 6.95 0.40
N MET A 493 -0.82 6.57 1.03
CA MET A 493 0.00 7.53 1.80
C MET A 493 1.41 7.72 1.21
N SER A 494 1.86 8.97 1.18
CA SER A 494 3.26 9.29 0.86
C SER A 494 4.23 8.83 1.96
N LYS A 495 5.50 8.57 1.59
CA LYS A 495 6.62 8.30 2.52
C LYS A 495 6.69 9.32 3.64
N SER A 496 6.57 10.61 3.30
CA SER A 496 6.63 11.72 4.24
C SER A 496 5.52 11.64 5.31
N GLU A 497 4.31 11.26 4.91
CA GLU A 497 3.20 11.13 5.85
C GLU A 497 3.39 9.91 6.77
N ILE A 498 3.80 8.76 6.21
CA ILE A 498 4.12 7.56 6.98
C ILE A 498 5.19 7.87 8.02
N VAL A 499 6.30 8.52 7.62
CA VAL A 499 7.38 8.91 8.53
C VAL A 499 6.89 9.86 9.63
N MET A 500 6.08 10.87 9.30
CA MET A 500 5.50 11.75 10.33
C MET A 500 4.60 11.00 11.33
N ARG A 501 3.80 10.03 10.87
CA ARG A 501 2.98 9.18 11.75
C ARG A 501 3.83 8.29 12.65
N LEU A 502 4.87 7.66 12.12
CA LEU A 502 5.83 6.85 12.88
C LEU A 502 6.50 7.69 13.99
N LEU A 503 7.00 8.88 13.64
CA LEU A 503 7.65 9.81 14.59
C LEU A 503 6.69 10.28 15.69
N SER A 504 5.48 10.72 15.31
CA SER A 504 4.39 11.08 16.23
C SER A 504 4.11 9.96 17.24
N ALA A 505 3.99 8.73 16.73
CA ALA A 505 3.61 7.56 17.49
C ALA A 505 4.72 7.02 18.41
N GLU A 506 5.99 7.16 18.04
CA GLU A 506 7.16 6.79 18.86
C GLU A 506 7.51 7.85 19.91
N ALA A 507 7.60 9.12 19.52
CA ALA A 507 7.94 10.21 20.44
C ALA A 507 6.76 10.61 21.37
N LYS A 508 5.56 10.06 21.13
CA LYS A 508 4.29 10.38 21.81
C LYS A 508 3.97 11.88 21.72
N ILE A 509 4.18 12.44 20.54
CA ILE A 509 3.89 13.85 20.21
C ILE A 509 2.60 13.85 19.39
N LYS A 510 1.74 14.86 19.57
CA LYS A 510 0.53 14.97 18.75
C LYS A 510 0.93 15.21 17.29
N LEU A 511 0.40 14.43 16.34
CA LEU A 511 0.70 14.60 14.92
C LEU A 511 0.44 16.04 14.44
N ALA A 512 -0.61 16.67 14.96
CA ALA A 512 -0.94 18.07 14.69
C ALA A 512 0.15 19.06 15.13
N ASN A 513 0.82 18.82 16.27
CA ASN A 513 1.92 19.67 16.75
C ASN A 513 3.14 19.56 15.81
N MET A 514 3.43 18.33 15.35
CA MET A 514 4.53 18.06 14.41
C MET A 514 4.26 18.71 13.04
N ARG A 515 3.09 18.45 12.43
CA ARG A 515 2.69 19.07 11.14
C ARG A 515 2.66 20.61 11.21
N ALA A 516 2.30 21.18 12.35
CA ALA A 516 2.25 22.63 12.53
C ALA A 516 3.59 23.28 12.94
N GLY A 517 4.67 22.50 13.14
CA GLY A 517 5.94 23.00 13.66
C GLY A 517 5.88 23.55 15.09
N ARG A 518 4.80 23.28 15.83
CA ARG A 518 4.54 23.79 17.19
C ARG A 518 4.99 22.77 18.24
N MET A 519 6.27 22.41 18.18
CA MET A 519 6.90 21.49 19.13
C MET A 519 7.59 22.28 20.24
N SER A 520 7.33 21.89 21.49
CA SER A 520 8.07 22.40 22.66
C SER A 520 9.49 21.85 22.70
N ASP A 521 10.38 22.46 23.50
CA ASP A 521 11.76 21.96 23.66
C ASP A 521 11.79 20.52 24.21
N ASP A 522 10.80 20.12 25.01
CA ASP A 522 10.61 18.74 25.46
C ASP A 522 10.12 17.82 24.33
N ASP A 523 9.19 18.27 23.46
CA ASP A 523 8.80 17.52 22.27
C ASP A 523 10.01 17.33 21.32
N TRP A 524 10.82 18.37 21.10
CA TRP A 524 12.07 18.27 20.34
C TRP A 524 13.06 17.30 20.96
N THR A 525 13.22 17.32 22.29
CA THR A 525 14.08 16.39 23.03
C THR A 525 13.59 14.95 22.92
N ARG A 526 12.28 14.72 23.05
CA ARG A 526 11.66 13.39 22.87
C ARG A 526 11.77 12.88 21.44
N LEU A 527 11.60 13.76 20.44
CA LEU A 527 11.79 13.42 19.03
C LEU A 527 13.25 13.07 18.74
N ALA A 528 14.20 13.93 19.12
CA ALA A 528 15.63 13.69 18.92
C ALA A 528 16.10 12.37 19.56
N LYS A 529 15.61 12.05 20.77
CA LYS A 529 15.88 10.77 21.44
C LYS A 529 15.33 9.55 20.67
N LYS A 530 14.29 9.72 19.85
CA LYS A 530 13.69 8.65 19.04
C LYS A 530 14.15 8.61 17.59
N MET A 531 14.84 9.65 17.11
CA MET A 531 15.40 9.67 15.75
C MET A 531 16.45 8.56 15.53
N SER A 532 17.28 8.21 16.52
CA SER A 532 18.25 7.10 16.38
C SER A 532 17.51 5.77 16.19
N ASP A 533 16.64 5.40 17.14
CA ASP A 533 15.83 4.17 17.10
C ASP A 533 15.10 3.98 15.76
N ILE A 534 14.58 5.07 15.17
CA ILE A 534 13.84 5.06 13.90
C ILE A 534 14.77 5.04 12.68
N SER A 535 15.91 5.74 12.73
CA SER A 535 16.87 5.79 11.62
C SER A 535 17.71 4.51 11.48
N GLU A 536 17.85 3.75 12.57
CA GLU A 536 18.56 2.46 12.58
C GLU A 536 17.63 1.27 12.29
N ALA A 537 16.31 1.45 12.47
CA ALA A 537 15.32 0.40 12.22
C ALA A 537 15.29 -0.05 10.74
N PRO A 538 15.23 -1.37 10.45
CA PRO A 538 15.17 -1.91 9.09
C PRO A 538 13.76 -1.80 8.47
N LEU A 539 13.19 -0.59 8.47
CA LEU A 539 11.85 -0.29 7.98
C LEU A 539 11.91 0.35 6.58
N PHE A 540 11.34 -0.33 5.60
CA PHE A 540 11.32 0.10 4.20
C PHE A 540 9.92 0.62 3.83
N ILE A 541 9.88 1.69 3.04
CA ILE A 541 8.63 2.31 2.58
C ILE A 541 8.70 2.47 1.07
N ASP A 542 7.67 2.03 0.36
CA ASP A 542 7.48 2.25 -1.06
C ASP A 542 6.10 2.88 -1.31
N ASP A 543 6.12 4.15 -1.73
CA ASP A 543 4.96 4.97 -2.10
C ASP A 543 4.90 5.21 -3.63
N SER A 544 5.52 4.33 -4.43
CA SER A 544 5.50 4.46 -5.88
C SER A 544 4.04 4.46 -6.40
N PRO A 545 3.63 5.45 -7.22
CA PRO A 545 2.26 5.51 -7.71
C PRO A 545 1.96 4.34 -8.66
N ASN A 546 0.70 3.90 -8.67
CA ASN A 546 0.17 2.88 -9.59
C ASN A 546 0.87 1.51 -9.56
N LEU A 547 1.48 1.12 -8.43
CA LEU A 547 2.12 -0.18 -8.25
C LEU A 547 1.21 -1.37 -8.59
N THR A 548 1.65 -2.19 -9.55
CA THR A 548 1.02 -3.48 -9.86
C THR A 548 1.42 -4.57 -8.87
N MET A 549 0.61 -5.63 -8.78
CA MET A 549 0.92 -6.79 -7.94
C MET A 549 2.24 -7.49 -8.33
N MET A 550 2.60 -7.44 -9.62
CA MET A 550 3.85 -8.01 -10.13
C MET A 550 5.06 -7.22 -9.63
N GLU A 551 5.00 -5.88 -9.63
CA GLU A 551 6.04 -5.02 -9.09
C GLU A 551 6.17 -5.15 -7.57
N ILE A 552 5.05 -5.16 -6.83
CA ILE A 552 5.05 -5.40 -5.39
C ILE A 552 5.76 -6.72 -5.08
N ARG A 553 5.39 -7.81 -5.76
CA ARG A 553 6.02 -9.12 -5.58
C ARG A 553 7.51 -9.10 -5.95
N ALA A 554 7.89 -8.46 -7.06
CA ALA A 554 9.28 -8.37 -7.50
C ALA A 554 10.15 -7.55 -6.52
N LYS A 555 9.62 -6.45 -5.98
CA LYS A 555 10.29 -5.62 -4.97
C LYS A 555 10.39 -6.34 -3.62
N ALA A 556 9.32 -7.00 -3.17
CA ALA A 556 9.31 -7.81 -1.95
C ALA A 556 10.33 -8.96 -2.02
N ARG A 557 10.35 -9.73 -3.13
CA ARG A 557 11.37 -10.77 -3.40
C ARG A 557 12.80 -10.21 -3.36
N ARG A 558 13.04 -9.09 -4.04
CA ARG A 558 14.36 -8.44 -4.08
C ARG A 558 14.82 -7.97 -2.70
N LEU A 559 13.89 -7.56 -1.83
CA LEU A 559 14.19 -7.18 -0.46
C LEU A 559 14.45 -8.40 0.43
N ALA A 560 13.64 -9.46 0.32
CA ALA A 560 13.84 -10.73 1.02
C ALA A 560 15.16 -11.45 0.64
N GLN A 561 15.70 -11.21 -0.57
CA GLN A 561 17.03 -11.68 -0.95
C GLN A 561 18.18 -10.87 -0.35
N LYS A 562 17.94 -9.60 0.01
CA LYS A 562 18.95 -8.67 0.55
C LYS A 562 18.93 -8.55 2.06
N THR A 563 17.80 -8.88 2.67
CA THR A 563 17.50 -8.72 4.09
C THR A 563 16.63 -9.89 4.53
N ASP A 564 16.76 -10.31 5.77
CA ASP A 564 15.88 -11.32 6.37
C ASP A 564 14.49 -10.72 6.65
N LEU A 565 13.73 -10.49 5.57
CA LEU A 565 12.44 -9.79 5.58
C LEU A 565 11.43 -10.55 6.44
N LYS A 566 10.86 -9.89 7.46
CA LYS A 566 9.92 -10.51 8.39
C LYS A 566 8.48 -10.07 8.24
N LEU A 567 8.19 -8.91 7.65
CA LEU A 567 6.82 -8.42 7.51
C LEU A 567 6.63 -7.62 6.22
N ILE A 568 5.54 -7.88 5.51
CA ILE A 568 5.07 -7.09 4.37
C ILE A 568 3.71 -6.48 4.70
N VAL A 569 3.53 -5.18 4.44
CA VAL A 569 2.26 -4.46 4.54
C VAL A 569 1.86 -3.92 3.17
N VAL A 570 0.58 -4.01 2.80
CA VAL A 570 0.03 -3.43 1.57
C VAL A 570 -1.21 -2.61 1.89
N ASP A 571 -1.18 -1.29 1.61
CA ASP A 571 -2.24 -0.32 1.96
C ASP A 571 -2.66 0.54 0.74
N TYR A 572 -3.87 0.46 0.18
CA TYR A 572 -4.92 -0.54 0.37
C TYR A 572 -5.12 -1.36 -0.92
N MET A 573 -5.37 -2.67 -0.78
CA MET A 573 -5.45 -3.59 -1.93
C MET A 573 -6.42 -3.15 -3.03
N GLN A 574 -7.48 -2.42 -2.67
CA GLN A 574 -8.53 -2.02 -3.59
C GLN A 574 -8.22 -0.73 -4.39
N LEU A 575 -6.99 -0.17 -4.32
CA LEU A 575 -6.44 0.75 -5.35
C LEU A 575 -5.67 0.03 -6.45
N MET A 576 -5.28 -1.23 -6.23
CA MET A 576 -4.46 -1.95 -7.20
C MET A 576 -5.21 -2.12 -8.52
N THR A 577 -4.47 -2.00 -9.62
CA THR A 577 -4.90 -2.35 -10.97
C THR A 577 -4.10 -3.56 -11.45
N SER A 578 -4.81 -4.49 -12.07
CA SER A 578 -4.26 -5.80 -12.46
C SER A 578 -3.54 -5.84 -13.81
N GLY A 579 -3.51 -4.73 -14.55
CA GLY A 579 -3.01 -4.65 -15.94
C GLY A 579 -3.89 -5.35 -16.99
N LYS A 580 -4.63 -6.41 -16.60
CA LYS A 580 -5.61 -7.13 -17.44
C LYS A 580 -7.01 -6.52 -17.29
N ARG A 581 -7.87 -6.72 -18.30
CA ARG A 581 -9.32 -6.43 -18.21
C ARG A 581 -10.05 -7.58 -17.51
N PHE A 582 -10.83 -7.25 -16.48
CA PHE A 582 -11.74 -8.17 -15.78
C PHE A 582 -13.20 -7.80 -16.07
N GLU A 583 -14.10 -8.78 -16.00
CA GLU A 583 -15.53 -8.55 -16.18
C GLU A 583 -16.16 -7.90 -14.93
N SER A 584 -15.55 -8.09 -13.75
CA SER A 584 -16.00 -7.51 -12.50
C SER A 584 -14.85 -7.23 -11.54
N ARG A 585 -14.98 -6.16 -10.73
CA ARG A 585 -14.01 -5.82 -9.67
C ARG A 585 -13.87 -6.95 -8.62
N GLN A 586 -14.91 -7.77 -8.44
CA GLN A 586 -14.87 -8.94 -7.55
C GLN A 586 -13.87 -10.01 -8.04
N GLN A 587 -13.81 -10.29 -9.34
CA GLN A 587 -12.81 -11.20 -9.92
C GLN A 587 -11.38 -10.63 -9.75
N GLU A 588 -11.21 -9.33 -10.00
CA GLU A 588 -9.91 -8.66 -9.88
C GLU A 588 -9.38 -8.68 -8.44
N VAL A 589 -10.21 -8.33 -7.45
CA VAL A 589 -9.86 -8.42 -6.03
C VAL A 589 -9.59 -9.87 -5.59
N SER A 590 -10.23 -10.85 -6.21
CA SER A 590 -9.96 -12.28 -5.99
C SER A 590 -8.61 -12.74 -6.54
N GLU A 591 -8.14 -12.15 -7.65
CA GLU A 591 -6.78 -12.40 -8.16
C GLU A 591 -5.73 -11.75 -7.24
N PHE A 592 -6.02 -10.56 -6.69
CA PHE A 592 -5.14 -9.91 -5.71
C PHE A 592 -5.01 -10.70 -4.40
N SER A 593 -6.12 -11.14 -3.79
CA SER A 593 -6.06 -11.90 -2.53
C SER A 593 -5.27 -13.19 -2.69
N ARG A 594 -5.55 -13.94 -3.75
CA ARG A 594 -4.83 -15.16 -4.09
C ARG A 594 -3.35 -14.91 -4.34
N THR A 595 -3.00 -13.83 -5.04
CA THR A 595 -1.59 -13.50 -5.32
C THR A 595 -0.83 -13.09 -4.07
N LEU A 596 -1.45 -12.33 -3.16
CA LEU A 596 -0.86 -12.01 -1.85
C LEU A 596 -0.67 -13.25 -0.98
N LYS A 597 -1.65 -14.17 -0.96
CA LYS A 597 -1.53 -15.45 -0.24
C LYS A 597 -0.42 -16.35 -0.82
N LEU A 598 -0.27 -16.39 -2.14
CA LEU A 598 0.83 -17.09 -2.80
C LEU A 598 2.18 -16.44 -2.49
N MET A 599 2.27 -15.11 -2.52
CA MET A 599 3.48 -14.37 -2.16
C MET A 599 3.89 -14.60 -0.69
N ALA A 600 2.93 -14.59 0.24
CA ALA A 600 3.18 -14.87 1.66
C ALA A 600 3.81 -16.27 1.83
N LYS A 601 3.23 -17.29 1.19
CA LYS A 601 3.74 -18.66 1.19
C LYS A 601 5.10 -18.82 0.51
N GLU A 602 5.29 -18.17 -0.63
CA GLU A 602 6.54 -18.24 -1.41
C GLU A 602 7.73 -17.62 -0.66
N LEU A 603 7.50 -16.45 -0.03
CA LEU A 603 8.54 -15.75 0.71
C LEU A 603 8.71 -16.28 2.14
N GLU A 604 7.79 -17.11 2.63
CA GLU A 604 7.69 -17.50 4.04
C GLU A 604 7.60 -16.28 4.99
N VAL A 605 6.85 -15.25 4.57
CA VAL A 605 6.69 -13.97 5.28
C VAL A 605 5.21 -13.66 5.53
N PRO A 606 4.80 -13.20 6.73
CA PRO A 606 3.46 -12.68 6.95
C PRO A 606 3.20 -11.43 6.08
N VAL A 607 2.10 -11.48 5.33
CA VAL A 607 1.61 -10.36 4.50
C VAL A 607 0.35 -9.79 5.15
N VAL A 608 0.45 -8.57 5.66
CA VAL A 608 -0.67 -7.78 6.18
C VAL A 608 -1.25 -6.95 5.03
N ALA A 609 -2.50 -7.19 4.70
CA ALA A 609 -3.18 -6.50 3.62
C ALA A 609 -4.34 -5.66 4.19
N ILE A 610 -4.31 -4.36 3.94
CA ILE A 610 -5.38 -3.45 4.40
C ILE A 610 -6.53 -3.51 3.41
N SER A 611 -7.74 -3.70 3.96
CA SER A 611 -8.98 -3.79 3.21
C SER A 611 -10.05 -2.85 3.77
N GLN A 612 -10.80 -2.24 2.87
CA GLN A 612 -11.97 -1.44 3.23
C GLN A 612 -13.21 -2.35 3.35
N LEU A 613 -13.97 -2.22 4.45
CA LEU A 613 -15.24 -2.91 4.70
C LEU A 613 -16.42 -2.28 3.97
N ASN A 614 -17.40 -3.09 3.58
CA ASN A 614 -18.68 -2.60 3.09
C ASN A 614 -19.52 -2.02 4.23
N ARG A 615 -20.54 -1.23 3.85
CA ARG A 615 -21.40 -0.49 4.79
C ARG A 615 -22.55 -1.31 5.38
N GLY A 616 -22.55 -2.63 5.19
CA GLY A 616 -23.49 -3.58 5.80
C GLY A 616 -23.65 -3.45 7.33
N PRO A 617 -22.58 -3.22 8.14
CA PRO A 617 -22.71 -3.00 9.57
C PRO A 617 -23.54 -1.78 9.94
N GLU A 618 -23.56 -0.73 9.11
CA GLU A 618 -24.22 0.54 9.42
C GLU A 618 -25.75 0.42 9.48
N GLN A 619 -26.31 -0.60 8.81
CA GLN A 619 -27.75 -0.88 8.76
C GLN A 619 -28.21 -1.84 9.87
N ARG A 620 -27.28 -2.42 10.63
CA ARG A 620 -27.59 -3.32 11.74
C ARG A 620 -27.76 -2.51 13.04
N MET A 621 -28.61 -3.01 13.93
CA MET A 621 -28.69 -2.52 15.32
C MET A 621 -27.33 -2.68 16.03
N ASP A 622 -26.65 -3.80 15.81
CA ASP A 622 -25.26 -3.99 16.18
C ASP A 622 -24.33 -3.55 15.04
N LYS A 623 -23.75 -2.36 15.21
CA LYS A 623 -22.84 -1.72 14.24
C LYS A 623 -21.41 -2.31 14.27
N ARG A 624 -21.18 -3.37 15.04
CA ARG A 624 -19.93 -4.12 15.09
C ARG A 624 -19.70 -4.85 13.76
N PRO A 625 -18.52 -4.75 13.13
CA PRO A 625 -18.22 -5.39 11.85
C PRO A 625 -18.07 -6.91 12.00
N MET A 626 -18.45 -7.63 10.95
CA MET A 626 -18.38 -9.08 10.81
C MET A 626 -17.65 -9.44 9.51
N ILE A 627 -17.16 -10.68 9.36
CA ILE A 627 -16.44 -11.11 8.15
C ILE A 627 -17.32 -10.92 6.90
N SER A 628 -18.62 -11.20 7.04
CA SER A 628 -19.64 -11.02 5.99
C SER A 628 -19.73 -9.61 5.42
N ASP A 629 -19.11 -8.61 6.07
CA ASP A 629 -19.08 -7.22 5.62
C ASP A 629 -17.90 -6.92 4.67
N LEU A 630 -17.04 -7.91 4.37
CA LEU A 630 -16.09 -7.90 3.24
C LEU A 630 -16.79 -8.14 1.87
N ARG A 631 -18.08 -7.82 1.74
CA ARG A 631 -19.01 -8.36 0.73
C ARG A 631 -18.85 -7.85 -0.72
N GLU A 632 -17.62 -7.59 -1.16
CA GLU A 632 -17.21 -7.64 -2.56
C GLU A 632 -16.07 -8.65 -2.79
N SER A 633 -15.63 -9.36 -1.75
CA SER A 633 -14.52 -10.30 -1.79
C SER A 633 -14.68 -11.45 -0.78
N GLY A 634 -15.54 -12.41 -1.11
CA GLY A 634 -15.55 -13.72 -0.43
C GLY A 634 -14.24 -14.50 -0.62
N SER A 635 -13.44 -14.13 -1.61
CA SER A 635 -12.07 -14.58 -1.86
C SER A 635 -11.08 -14.09 -0.80
N ILE A 636 -11.07 -12.81 -0.43
CA ILE A 636 -10.27 -12.30 0.70
C ILE A 636 -10.60 -13.07 1.98
N GLU A 637 -11.89 -13.31 2.26
CA GLU A 637 -12.31 -14.13 3.40
C GLU A 637 -11.69 -15.53 3.34
N GLN A 638 -11.75 -16.21 2.18
CA GLN A 638 -11.25 -17.57 2.01
C GLN A 638 -9.71 -17.64 2.09
N ASP A 639 -9.01 -16.78 1.35
CA ASP A 639 -7.55 -16.78 1.21
C ASP A 639 -6.82 -16.38 2.50
N SER A 640 -7.39 -15.46 3.28
CA SER A 640 -6.80 -15.00 4.54
C SER A 640 -6.71 -16.12 5.58
N ASP A 641 -5.62 -16.18 6.34
CA ASP A 641 -5.48 -17.07 7.50
C ASP A 641 -6.00 -16.40 8.78
N VAL A 642 -5.85 -15.08 8.86
CA VAL A 642 -6.36 -14.24 9.94
C VAL A 642 -7.12 -13.06 9.34
N VAL A 643 -8.29 -12.75 9.88
CA VAL A 643 -9.07 -11.55 9.52
C VAL A 643 -9.31 -10.75 10.79
N MET A 644 -8.72 -9.56 10.85
CA MET A 644 -8.86 -8.60 11.96
C MET A 644 -9.78 -7.48 11.52
N LEU A 645 -10.86 -7.24 12.26
CA LEU A 645 -11.85 -6.20 11.98
C LEU A 645 -11.73 -5.11 13.04
N LEU A 646 -11.56 -3.86 12.62
CA LEU A 646 -11.51 -2.72 13.54
C LEU A 646 -12.90 -2.18 13.85
N HIS A 647 -13.24 -2.18 15.13
CA HIS A 647 -14.42 -1.49 15.66
C HIS A 647 -14.00 -0.39 16.64
N ARG A 648 -14.78 0.69 16.65
CA ARG A 648 -14.64 1.84 17.54
C ARG A 648 -16.06 2.22 17.97
N PRO A 649 -16.45 2.01 19.24
CA PRO A 649 -17.78 2.37 19.72
C PRO A 649 -18.00 3.89 19.62
N ASP A 650 -16.96 4.67 19.95
CA ASP A 650 -16.94 6.13 19.91
C ASP A 650 -17.10 6.74 18.51
N ALA A 651 -16.77 5.99 17.46
CA ALA A 651 -17.02 6.36 16.07
C ALA A 651 -18.52 6.33 15.66
N PHE A 652 -19.42 6.06 16.61
CA PHE A 652 -20.87 6.05 16.42
C PHE A 652 -21.66 6.74 17.54
N ASP A 653 -21.10 6.82 18.74
CA ASP A 653 -21.70 7.41 19.93
C ASP A 653 -20.56 7.98 20.79
N GLN A 654 -20.43 9.30 20.86
CA GLN A 654 -19.31 9.95 21.56
C GLN A 654 -19.42 9.88 23.08
N ASP A 655 -20.64 9.79 23.60
CA ASP A 655 -20.91 9.62 25.02
C ASP A 655 -20.86 8.14 25.44
N HIS A 656 -20.52 7.23 24.51
CA HIS A 656 -20.39 5.81 24.78
C HIS A 656 -19.39 5.59 25.93
N PRO A 657 -19.69 4.75 26.93
CA PRO A 657 -18.86 4.56 28.14
C PRO A 657 -17.48 3.92 27.89
N ARG A 658 -17.11 3.72 26.62
CA ARG A 658 -15.83 3.18 26.13
C ARG A 658 -15.13 4.17 25.17
N ALA A 659 -15.40 5.47 25.32
CA ALA A 659 -14.80 6.50 24.47
C ALA A 659 -13.27 6.53 24.59
N GLY A 660 -12.56 6.59 23.46
CA GLY A 660 -11.11 6.40 23.43
C GLY A 660 -10.64 4.94 23.50
N GLU A 661 -11.55 3.96 23.47
CA GLU A 661 -11.21 2.56 23.21
C GLU A 661 -11.49 2.18 21.75
N ALA A 662 -10.74 1.22 21.24
CA ALA A 662 -11.04 0.49 20.02
C ALA A 662 -11.00 -1.02 20.31
N GLU A 663 -11.69 -1.78 19.47
CA GLU A 663 -11.73 -3.23 19.53
C GLU A 663 -11.13 -3.81 18.26
N ILE A 664 -10.13 -4.68 18.41
CA ILE A 664 -9.59 -5.49 17.31
C ILE A 664 -10.29 -6.83 17.39
N ILE A 665 -11.23 -7.07 16.48
CA ILE A 665 -12.03 -8.29 16.43
C ILE A 665 -11.33 -9.28 15.49
N ILE A 666 -10.77 -10.35 16.04
CA ILE A 666 -10.28 -11.47 15.23
C ILE A 666 -11.50 -12.25 14.76
N GLY A 667 -12.07 -11.86 13.62
CA GLY A 667 -13.25 -12.50 13.04
C GLY A 667 -12.93 -13.92 12.58
N LYS A 668 -11.76 -14.10 11.94
CA LYS A 668 -11.25 -15.40 11.47
C LYS A 668 -9.83 -15.63 11.99
N HIS A 669 -9.55 -16.84 12.46
CA HIS A 669 -8.20 -17.33 12.69
C HIS A 669 -8.15 -18.83 12.34
N ARG A 670 -7.31 -19.22 11.37
CA ARG A 670 -7.21 -20.62 10.90
C ARG A 670 -6.53 -21.57 11.90
N ALA A 671 -5.72 -21.05 12.83
CA ALA A 671 -4.82 -21.83 13.68
C ALA A 671 -5.04 -21.61 15.19
N GLY A 672 -6.07 -20.86 15.57
CA GLY A 672 -6.31 -20.46 16.96
C GLY A 672 -7.72 -19.87 17.16
N PRO A 673 -8.04 -19.36 18.35
CA PRO A 673 -9.38 -18.91 18.68
C PRO A 673 -9.70 -17.54 18.05
N CYS A 674 -10.93 -17.39 17.54
CA CYS A 674 -11.49 -16.07 17.23
C CYS A 674 -11.88 -15.37 18.54
N ARG A 675 -11.27 -14.20 18.81
CA ARG A 675 -11.52 -13.40 20.01
C ARG A 675 -11.40 -11.91 19.68
N SER A 676 -12.04 -11.07 20.47
CA SER A 676 -11.94 -9.62 20.37
C SER A 676 -11.11 -9.09 21.52
N ILE A 677 -10.15 -8.21 21.23
CA ILE A 677 -9.29 -7.55 22.21
C ILE A 677 -9.59 -6.06 22.24
N THR A 678 -9.41 -5.45 23.41
CA THR A 678 -9.63 -4.00 23.59
C THR A 678 -8.29 -3.29 23.65
N VAL A 679 -8.15 -2.20 22.91
CA VAL A 679 -6.95 -1.36 22.84
C VAL A 679 -7.32 0.10 23.04
N ALA A 680 -6.43 0.88 23.64
CA ALA A 680 -6.61 2.33 23.74
C ALA A 680 -6.40 2.98 22.36
N SER A 681 -7.34 3.82 21.95
CA SER A 681 -7.36 4.58 20.70
C SER A 681 -6.68 5.93 20.90
N GLN A 682 -5.41 6.06 20.48
CA GLN A 682 -4.59 7.27 20.64
C GLN A 682 -4.29 7.91 19.27
N LEU A 683 -5.32 8.00 18.41
CA LEU A 683 -5.19 8.43 17.00
C LEU A 683 -4.64 9.84 16.82
N HIS A 684 -4.77 10.72 17.83
CA HIS A 684 -4.13 12.04 17.87
C HIS A 684 -2.59 11.98 17.92
N MET A 685 -2.01 10.82 18.27
CA MET A 685 -0.58 10.47 18.15
C MET A 685 -0.32 9.42 17.05
N SER A 686 -1.32 9.11 16.21
CA SER A 686 -1.24 8.09 15.14
C SER A 686 -0.94 6.67 15.62
N LYS A 687 -1.58 6.23 16.71
CA LYS A 687 -1.37 4.89 17.27
C LYS A 687 -2.55 4.34 18.08
N PHE A 688 -2.56 3.03 18.24
CA PHE A 688 -3.24 2.33 19.31
C PHE A 688 -2.24 1.94 20.42
N ALA A 689 -2.74 1.52 21.58
CA ALA A 689 -1.90 1.03 22.68
C ALA A 689 -2.60 -0.06 23.49
N ASN A 690 -1.82 -0.91 24.16
CA ASN A 690 -2.33 -1.88 25.13
C ASN A 690 -3.12 -1.16 26.24
N MET A 691 -4.24 -1.76 26.66
CA MET A 691 -4.92 -1.35 27.88
C MET A 691 -4.02 -1.61 29.09
N ALA A 692 -4.13 -0.78 30.13
CA ALA A 692 -3.48 -1.08 31.39
C ALA A 692 -4.13 -2.31 32.01
N ARG A 693 -3.35 -3.35 32.34
CA ARG A 693 -3.85 -4.52 33.07
C ARG A 693 -4.38 -4.07 34.43
N GLY A 694 -5.71 -3.99 34.55
CA GLY A 694 -6.37 -3.78 35.83
C GLY A 694 -6.02 -4.92 36.77
N SER A 695 -5.62 -4.60 38.00
CA SER A 695 -5.30 -5.57 39.05
C SER A 695 -6.59 -6.23 39.58
N SER A 696 -7.20 -7.11 38.79
CA SER A 696 -8.40 -7.85 39.18
C SER A 696 -8.04 -9.06 40.05
N GLY A 697 -8.03 -8.85 41.37
CA GLY A 697 -8.52 -9.87 42.30
C GLY A 697 -7.54 -10.92 42.83
N GLY A 698 -6.27 -10.58 43.07
CA GLY A 698 -5.42 -11.38 43.95
C GLY A 698 -5.70 -11.09 45.43
N GLY A 699 -6.69 -11.75 46.03
CA GLY A 699 -6.98 -11.59 47.47
C GLY A 699 -8.41 -12.00 47.88
N GLY A 700 -8.59 -13.26 48.26
CA GLY A 700 -9.88 -13.83 48.66
C GLY A 700 -9.75 -15.04 49.58
N GLY A 701 -8.90 -14.94 50.60
CA GLY A 701 -8.73 -16.00 51.59
C GLY A 701 -9.76 -15.91 52.71
N GLY A 702 -10.56 -16.97 52.88
CA GLY A 702 -11.25 -17.30 54.12
C GLY A 702 -12.62 -16.68 54.34
N LEU A 703 -13.67 -17.47 54.06
CA LEU A 703 -14.64 -17.86 55.09
C LEU A 703 -15.48 -19.04 54.60
N GLU A 704 -15.38 -20.17 55.31
CA GLU A 704 -16.32 -21.28 55.17
C GLU A 704 -17.70 -20.85 55.66
N VAL A 705 -18.75 -21.17 54.90
CA VAL A 705 -20.11 -21.28 55.44
C VAL A 705 -20.66 -22.63 54.98
N GLN A 706 -21.10 -23.42 55.97
CA GLN A 706 -21.54 -24.79 55.78
C GLN A 706 -22.88 -24.88 55.03
N SER A 707 -23.10 -26.05 54.43
CA SER A 707 -24.38 -26.49 53.88
C SER A 707 -25.55 -26.34 54.87
N GLY A 708 -26.68 -25.84 54.38
CA GLY A 708 -27.97 -25.89 55.07
C GLY A 708 -29.13 -25.88 54.06
N ASP A 709 -30.02 -26.86 54.16
CA ASP A 709 -31.20 -27.02 53.31
C ASP A 709 -32.23 -25.88 53.51
N ALA A 710 -33.00 -25.56 52.46
CA ALA A 710 -34.47 -25.71 52.43
C ALA A 710 -35.14 -24.96 51.26
N ASN A 711 -36.16 -25.61 50.69
CA ASN A 711 -37.35 -25.11 49.96
C ASN A 711 -37.53 -23.57 49.89
N TRP A 712 -37.82 -22.99 48.73
CA TRP A 712 -39.05 -23.22 47.92
C TRP A 712 -38.87 -22.81 46.45
#